data_AF-A0A8T0LT82-F1
#
_entry.id   AF-A0A8T0LT82-F1
#
_cell.length_a   1.000
_cell.length_b   1.000
_cell.length_c   1.000
_cell.angle_alpha   90.00
_cell.angle_beta   90.00
_cell.angle_gamma   90.00
#
_symmetry.space_group_name_H-M   'P 1'
#
loop_
_entity.id
_entity.type
_entity.pdbx_description
1 polymer ?
#
loop_
_entity_poly.entity_id
_entity_poly.type
_entity_poly.pdbx_seq_one_letter_code
_entity_poly.pdbx_strand_id
1 'polypeptide(L)'
;MVLMRRRDKRRGNEAEEIVVASDPSITANKGVRSLSGARTGRFAADMRVSAGGYGRADKTWGVDHPWHSTEEGDLFSSLCARDNMEEGGLMYEQPQEEPVKGLSRAQLKKRKAKLKKQGLSAKEAAVEALKEAEEAKIRHEEEHKEKELMELERKAEIKRKRQEKEQGKGEKELEAKKEKRRQEKQKKKEMKQQAVEQAQQLEEEQQAEVKTREVLAAAYEENCGREVTAKSGLVLQDKRIGQGKLPLTGEMLTVKYRGRLGQDGLVFSKGMLTTTYGTGSVIAGWEEGMGTMRPGGVRLLTIPSELGYGESGKGDKIPPNSTLHFEVELVRIGKRKRETITEDDVPLPSSFQRKRVKQKSSSSKAKDEEGEGEEKLSKSQKRRRNRNKNKSQANEVNGLSSSVVVIKNDDFGGQWTAAWSDFTAKMDVISAQEDVELELNVVISPGPGHPSEPQDFGLCADAIRYSTVPVLGVCLGHQGLAQVYGGQVVKAEEVMHGRTSRVFFEEGVAAELLFAHIPNGFQVVRYHSLVINPEKVPEELHVLARTEDGVVMAVHHRVKPQFGVQFHPEAVCSEFGYQIFQNFQDLTLQQSASKCLLHHEKHPDQDAFKSLEVDRKQRGMEEPGDEHADVPGCRVLVNCALSGVASLEFAEFVFGELFGDSKRSFWLDSSNHNVVAGSPDAAAQSRFSIMGDDSGPLSYCVEYDVRQTELRLRYRQIDSAEGDQVKIYPGQDILTHVREVMQAHQNHKVVTIGNSEEVELPFSFRGGFVGYFGYEVLGSEQEGKLNNAEDNEERAPDASFVFADRTLIFDHRENAIYSMSLSKSENEHANWDWHEAIENRLKQLAGAFSEASSLLSRTVGASSDAAEVIFRPSRSRAQYVADIEEIHRLIRAGETYEVCLTNHLRAEYALRDPLAFYRMLRRRNPAPFAGFYLSNPIDRFQAPGNRDKREGLSALADSYALCCSSPERFLRVGADGWMESKPIKGTRPRSRDPIEDADIAAELAVCEKDRAENMMVADLVRNDFGVVARVGTVHVPRLMGVETYTTVHQLVTTVRAQRRSDADVVDVLRATFPGGSMTGAPKKRTMHIIRELERAPRGVYSGALGFLSIDGSCDLNIIIRTAIVTPNTVTLGAGGAIVALSDSDEEYDEMLLKARALVATIGVYATGTDNDSGARVVVD
;
A
#
# COMPACT_ATOMS: atom_id res chain seq x y z
N MET A 1 -24.54 12.66 -3.07
CA MET A 1 -24.20 13.59 -4.16
C MET A 1 -25.47 13.91 -4.92
N VAL A 2 -25.68 15.16 -5.33
CA VAL A 2 -26.81 15.57 -6.18
C VAL A 2 -26.23 16.13 -7.48
N LEU A 3 -26.64 15.60 -8.63
CA LEU A 3 -26.25 16.13 -9.94
C LEU A 3 -27.35 17.06 -10.46
N MET A 4 -26.95 18.07 -11.23
CA MET A 4 -27.81 19.12 -11.74
C MET A 4 -27.57 19.37 -13.24
N ARG A 5 -28.63 19.49 -14.03
CA ARG A 5 -28.54 20.07 -15.39
C ARG A 5 -29.17 21.46 -15.41
N ARG A 6 -28.50 22.42 -16.04
CA ARG A 6 -29.00 23.79 -16.29
C ARG A 6 -29.59 23.88 -17.70
N ARG A 7 -30.75 24.53 -17.85
CA ARG A 7 -31.38 24.84 -19.14
C ARG A 7 -31.78 26.31 -19.18
N ASP A 8 -31.08 27.13 -19.96
CA ASP A 8 -31.35 28.58 -20.06
C ASP A 8 -32.72 28.84 -20.70
N LYS A 9 -33.62 29.49 -19.96
CA LYS A 9 -35.00 29.76 -20.39
C LYS A 9 -35.08 30.79 -21.54
N ARG A 10 -34.00 31.53 -21.80
CA ARG A 10 -33.90 32.59 -22.82
C ARG A 10 -33.47 32.05 -24.19
N ARG A 11 -32.84 30.87 -24.23
CA ARG A 11 -32.42 30.16 -25.46
C ARG A 11 -33.32 28.95 -25.69
N GLY A 12 -34.53 29.19 -26.21
CA GLY A 12 -35.49 28.11 -26.48
C GLY A 12 -34.96 27.07 -27.48
N ASN A 13 -34.71 25.85 -27.00
CA ASN A 13 -34.40 24.58 -27.70
C ASN A 13 -33.34 24.55 -28.83
N GLU A 14 -32.81 25.66 -29.34
CA GLU A 14 -31.87 25.71 -30.46
C GLU A 14 -30.46 26.19 -30.03
N ALA A 15 -29.80 25.38 -29.18
CA ALA A 15 -28.34 25.27 -29.08
C ALA A 15 -27.98 24.19 -28.04
N GLU A 16 -27.54 23.01 -28.50
CA GLU A 16 -26.88 22.04 -27.62
C GLU A 16 -25.47 22.53 -27.32
N GLU A 17 -25.26 23.11 -26.14
CA GLU A 17 -23.95 23.53 -25.66
C GLU A 17 -23.61 22.65 -24.43
N ILE A 18 -22.68 21.69 -24.60
CA ILE A 18 -22.10 20.96 -23.47
C ILE A 18 -21.17 21.92 -22.73
N VAL A 19 -21.76 22.76 -21.88
CA VAL A 19 -21.01 23.67 -21.01
C VAL A 19 -20.46 22.88 -19.83
N VAL A 20 -19.23 22.39 -19.98
CA VAL A 20 -18.34 22.30 -18.81
C VAL A 20 -18.02 23.74 -18.44
N ALA A 21 -18.41 24.17 -17.24
CA ALA A 21 -18.42 25.58 -16.86
C ALA A 21 -17.05 26.26 -17.04
N SER A 22 -16.94 27.07 -18.09
CA SER A 22 -15.94 28.13 -18.22
C SER A 22 -16.54 29.43 -17.69
N ASP A 23 -15.88 30.00 -16.70
CA ASP A 23 -16.20 31.24 -15.99
C ASP A 23 -16.52 32.46 -16.89
N PRO A 24 -17.59 33.21 -16.59
CA PRO A 24 -17.73 34.60 -17.00
C PRO A 24 -18.03 35.53 -15.80
N SER A 25 -17.08 35.71 -14.87
CA SER A 25 -17.20 36.60 -13.70
C SER A 25 -16.25 37.80 -13.67
N ILE A 26 -15.83 38.32 -14.84
CA ILE A 26 -15.39 39.72 -14.93
C ILE A 26 -16.63 40.65 -14.96
N THR A 27 -17.12 41.06 -13.78
CA THR A 27 -17.75 42.39 -13.61
C THR A 27 -17.74 42.83 -12.15
N ALA A 28 -16.64 43.45 -11.72
CA ALA A 28 -16.61 44.30 -10.52
C ALA A 28 -15.91 45.63 -10.83
N ASN A 29 -16.41 46.39 -11.81
CA ASN A 29 -16.13 47.82 -11.90
C ASN A 29 -17.27 48.61 -12.53
N LYS A 30 -17.57 49.78 -11.96
CA LYS A 30 -18.69 50.65 -12.37
C LYS A 30 -18.28 51.52 -13.56
N GLY A 31 -18.99 51.43 -14.67
CA GLY A 31 -18.78 52.31 -15.83
C GLY A 31 -19.96 52.30 -16.79
N VAL A 32 -20.79 53.35 -16.78
CA VAL A 32 -21.94 53.48 -17.69
C VAL A 32 -21.48 53.98 -19.06
N ARG A 33 -21.75 53.20 -20.12
CA ARG A 33 -22.40 53.68 -21.36
C ARG A 33 -22.72 52.54 -22.32
N SER A 34 -23.95 52.56 -22.84
CA SER A 34 -24.43 51.68 -23.89
C SER A 34 -23.88 52.08 -25.27
N LEU A 35 -23.63 51.09 -26.14
CA LEU A 35 -23.71 51.27 -27.58
C LEU A 35 -24.18 49.97 -28.26
N SER A 36 -25.27 50.06 -28.99
CA SER A 36 -25.92 48.99 -29.76
C SER A 36 -25.31 48.85 -31.16
N GLY A 37 -25.23 47.63 -31.71
CA GLY A 37 -24.91 47.43 -33.13
C GLY A 37 -25.01 45.98 -33.58
N ALA A 38 -25.69 45.74 -34.70
CA ALA A 38 -25.97 44.39 -35.24
C ALA A 38 -25.16 44.06 -36.51
N ARG A 39 -25.03 42.75 -36.81
CA ARG A 39 -25.00 42.06 -38.14
C ARG A 39 -24.14 40.79 -38.04
N THR A 40 -24.63 39.56 -38.18
CA THR A 40 -25.15 38.86 -39.40
C THR A 40 -24.20 38.83 -40.59
N GLY A 41 -23.69 37.64 -40.97
CA GLY A 41 -23.15 37.43 -42.32
C GLY A 41 -22.14 36.30 -42.52
N ARG A 42 -22.62 35.12 -42.96
CA ARG A 42 -21.98 34.09 -43.82
C ARG A 42 -20.47 34.19 -44.12
N PHE A 43 -19.79 33.04 -44.07
CA PHE A 43 -19.32 32.41 -45.32
C PHE A 43 -19.19 30.88 -45.20
N ALA A 44 -19.60 30.19 -46.26
CA ALA A 44 -19.35 28.78 -46.51
C ALA A 44 -19.09 28.60 -48.01
N ALA A 45 -18.36 27.54 -48.37
CA ALA A 45 -17.95 27.12 -49.72
C ALA A 45 -16.80 27.92 -50.40
N ASP A 46 -15.63 27.27 -50.50
CA ASP A 46 -15.10 26.70 -51.75
C ASP A 46 -14.08 25.58 -51.38
N MET A 47 -14.20 24.34 -51.88
CA MET A 47 -13.65 23.78 -53.14
C MET A 47 -12.13 23.51 -53.16
N ARG A 48 -11.57 22.47 -53.81
CA ARG A 48 -12.04 21.11 -54.23
C ARG A 48 -10.83 20.32 -54.81
N VAL A 49 -10.75 19.02 -54.51
CA VAL A 49 -10.31 17.88 -55.38
C VAL A 49 -8.92 17.87 -56.07
N SER A 50 -8.14 16.83 -55.72
CA SER A 50 -7.52 15.84 -56.64
C SER A 50 -7.20 14.56 -55.83
N ALA A 51 -8.00 13.47 -55.88
CA ALA A 51 -8.05 12.39 -56.90
C ALA A 51 -6.87 11.40 -56.81
N GLY A 52 -7.02 10.06 -56.73
CA GLY A 52 -8.20 9.16 -56.64
C GLY A 52 -8.03 8.13 -55.48
N GLY A 53 -8.92 7.17 -55.16
CA GLY A 53 -9.88 6.37 -55.97
C GLY A 53 -9.25 5.00 -56.29
N TYR A 54 -9.78 3.81 -55.95
CA TYR A 54 -11.11 3.29 -55.54
C TYR A 54 -10.92 2.21 -54.42
N GLY A 55 -11.93 1.72 -53.67
CA GLY A 55 -13.39 1.87 -53.78
C GLY A 55 -14.18 1.34 -52.55
N ARG A 56 -15.52 1.35 -52.66
CA ARG A 56 -16.53 0.94 -51.66
C ARG A 56 -16.92 -0.55 -51.77
N ALA A 57 -17.72 -1.19 -50.90
CA ALA A 57 -18.00 -1.08 -49.45
C ALA A 57 -19.18 -2.03 -49.10
N ASP A 58 -19.03 -2.90 -48.10
CA ASP A 58 -20.14 -3.52 -47.34
C ASP A 58 -19.67 -4.14 -46.01
N LYS A 59 -20.60 -4.18 -45.03
CA LYS A 59 -20.74 -5.05 -43.83
C LYS A 59 -19.44 -5.72 -43.28
N THR A 60 -19.05 -5.57 -42.01
CA THR A 60 -19.85 -5.61 -40.76
C THR A 60 -19.16 -4.86 -39.61
N TRP A 61 -19.91 -4.56 -38.54
CA TRP A 61 -19.33 -4.16 -37.26
C TRP A 61 -18.51 -5.32 -36.65
N GLY A 62 -17.30 -5.03 -36.18
CA GLY A 62 -16.40 -6.00 -35.55
C GLY A 62 -15.26 -5.29 -34.85
N VAL A 63 -15.03 -5.64 -33.59
CA VAL A 63 -14.03 -5.06 -32.69
C VAL A 63 -12.61 -5.34 -33.20
N ASP A 64 -11.77 -4.32 -33.33
CA ASP A 64 -10.31 -4.50 -33.39
C ASP A 64 -9.59 -3.39 -32.61
N HIS A 65 -8.87 -3.79 -31.57
CA HIS A 65 -8.03 -2.94 -30.74
C HIS A 65 -6.56 -3.23 -31.04
N PRO A 66 -5.68 -2.21 -31.20
CA PRO A 66 -4.29 -2.42 -31.61
C PRO A 66 -3.43 -2.95 -30.44
N TRP A 67 -3.51 -4.25 -30.17
CA TRP A 67 -2.54 -5.02 -29.36
C TRP A 67 -2.21 -6.42 -29.92
N HIS A 68 -2.75 -6.80 -31.09
CA HIS A 68 -2.42 -8.06 -31.77
C HIS A 68 -2.10 -7.85 -33.26
N SER A 69 -0.81 -7.76 -33.59
CA SER A 69 -0.31 -8.10 -34.92
C SER A 69 1.14 -8.59 -34.84
N THR A 70 1.33 -9.90 -34.94
CA THR A 70 2.62 -10.53 -35.22
C THR A 70 2.36 -11.63 -36.24
N GLU A 71 2.70 -11.38 -37.50
CA GLU A 71 2.67 -12.41 -38.54
C GLU A 71 3.86 -13.38 -38.36
N GLU A 72 3.65 -14.64 -38.71
CA GLU A 72 4.62 -15.72 -38.52
C GLU A 72 5.73 -15.73 -39.60
N GLY A 73 6.90 -16.25 -39.23
CA GLY A 73 8.01 -16.51 -40.14
C GLY A 73 8.90 -17.64 -39.64
N ASP A 74 8.74 -18.82 -40.25
CA ASP A 74 9.44 -20.09 -39.99
C ASP A 74 10.90 -19.98 -39.48
N LEU A 75 11.15 -20.58 -38.31
CA LEU A 75 12.50 -20.88 -37.83
C LEU A 75 12.56 -22.22 -37.05
N PHE A 76 11.71 -23.20 -37.41
CA PHE A 76 11.66 -24.52 -36.74
C PHE A 76 12.16 -25.67 -37.61
N SER A 77 12.89 -25.36 -38.68
CA SER A 77 13.37 -26.31 -39.70
C SER A 77 14.90 -26.48 -39.73
N SER A 78 15.63 -26.00 -38.71
CA SER A 78 17.08 -26.27 -38.55
C SER A 78 17.48 -26.46 -37.09
N LEU A 79 18.39 -27.41 -36.84
CA LEU A 79 19.05 -27.74 -35.55
C LEU A 79 18.35 -28.77 -34.62
N CYS A 80 18.00 -29.93 -35.17
CA CYS A 80 18.10 -31.20 -34.42
C CYS A 80 19.18 -32.10 -35.05
N ALA A 81 20.32 -32.29 -34.36
CA ALA A 81 21.28 -33.36 -34.65
C ALA A 81 22.27 -33.62 -33.49
N ARG A 82 22.45 -34.91 -33.12
CA ARG A 82 23.55 -35.54 -32.36
C ARG A 82 23.58 -35.49 -30.82
N ASP A 83 22.99 -36.53 -30.22
CA ASP A 83 23.65 -37.66 -29.51
C ASP A 83 25.06 -37.45 -28.88
N ASN A 84 25.22 -37.76 -27.57
CA ASN A 84 25.64 -39.09 -27.04
C ASN A 84 26.29 -39.06 -25.63
N MET A 85 25.98 -40.08 -24.79
CA MET A 85 26.87 -40.75 -23.77
C MET A 85 27.47 -39.90 -22.60
N GLU A 86 27.86 -40.42 -21.42
CA GLU A 86 27.80 -41.76 -20.78
C GLU A 86 27.88 -41.65 -19.22
N GLU A 87 27.95 -42.80 -18.52
CA GLU A 87 27.83 -43.00 -17.07
C GLU A 87 29.05 -42.59 -16.19
N GLY A 88 28.91 -42.59 -14.85
CA GLY A 88 30.04 -42.39 -13.94
C GLY A 88 29.83 -42.58 -12.42
N GLY A 89 29.77 -43.82 -11.94
CA GLY A 89 30.48 -44.28 -10.72
C GLY A 89 29.99 -43.88 -9.30
N LEU A 90 29.57 -44.89 -8.52
CA LEU A 90 29.35 -44.84 -7.06
C LEU A 90 30.65 -45.03 -6.25
N MET A 91 30.68 -44.52 -5.01
CA MET A 91 31.47 -45.07 -3.89
C MET A 91 30.65 -44.98 -2.58
N TYR A 92 30.67 -46.06 -1.80
CA TYR A 92 29.99 -46.21 -0.50
C TYR A 92 31.01 -46.11 0.66
N GLU A 93 30.63 -45.49 1.78
CA GLU A 93 31.28 -45.73 3.09
C GLU A 93 30.24 -45.96 4.19
N GLN A 94 30.67 -46.66 5.26
CA GLN A 94 29.82 -47.32 6.27
C GLN A 94 29.45 -46.44 7.48
N PRO A 95 28.39 -46.78 8.25
CA PRO A 95 27.80 -45.89 9.26
C PRO A 95 28.56 -45.88 10.61
N GLN A 96 28.41 -44.78 11.36
CA GLN A 96 28.78 -44.68 12.78
C GLN A 96 27.56 -44.36 13.66
N GLU A 97 27.60 -44.86 14.90
CA GLU A 97 26.50 -44.93 15.86
C GLU A 97 25.98 -43.56 16.36
N GLU A 98 24.67 -43.48 16.64
CA GLU A 98 23.98 -42.27 17.08
C GLU A 98 24.07 -42.00 18.61
N PRO A 99 24.09 -40.71 19.04
CA PRO A 99 24.06 -40.34 20.47
C PRO A 99 22.65 -39.99 21.00
N VAL A 100 22.34 -40.44 22.22
CA VAL A 100 21.02 -40.30 22.87
C VAL A 100 20.58 -38.85 23.12
N LYS A 101 19.28 -38.58 22.91
CA LYS A 101 18.58 -37.30 23.11
C LYS A 101 18.29 -37.01 24.60
N GLY A 102 18.66 -35.81 25.09
CA GLY A 102 18.23 -35.34 26.43
C GLY A 102 18.87 -34.06 26.95
N LEU A 103 20.05 -33.68 26.44
CA LEU A 103 20.73 -32.41 26.75
C LEU A 103 21.14 -31.71 25.46
N SER A 104 21.20 -30.38 25.46
CA SER A 104 21.77 -29.67 24.32
C SER A 104 23.24 -30.06 24.10
N ARG A 105 23.69 -30.09 22.84
CA ARG A 105 25.10 -30.38 22.49
C ARG A 105 26.09 -29.52 23.28
N ALA A 106 25.73 -28.28 23.61
CA ALA A 106 26.56 -27.38 24.44
C ALA A 106 26.66 -27.83 25.92
N GLN A 107 25.58 -28.32 26.52
CA GLN A 107 25.58 -28.83 27.90
C GLN A 107 26.32 -30.17 28.01
N LEU A 108 26.10 -31.09 27.06
CA LEU A 108 26.89 -32.33 26.95
C LEU A 108 28.38 -32.04 26.77
N LYS A 109 28.75 -31.05 25.93
CA LYS A 109 30.14 -30.62 25.74
C LYS A 109 30.75 -30.01 27.02
N LYS A 110 29.99 -29.22 27.79
CA LYS A 110 30.41 -28.72 29.12
C LYS A 110 30.59 -29.85 30.16
N ARG A 111 29.64 -30.80 30.25
CA ARG A 111 29.74 -31.97 31.15
C ARG A 111 30.94 -32.86 30.81
N LYS A 112 31.09 -33.25 29.53
CA LYS A 112 32.22 -34.04 29.04
C LYS A 112 33.57 -33.35 29.26
N ALA A 113 33.63 -32.02 29.18
CA ALA A 113 34.83 -31.24 29.52
C ALA A 113 35.12 -31.22 31.03
N LYS A 114 34.09 -31.17 31.89
CA LYS A 114 34.22 -31.25 33.36
C LYS A 114 34.73 -32.63 33.80
N LEU A 115 34.14 -33.70 33.29
CA LEU A 115 34.53 -35.09 33.61
C LEU A 115 35.95 -35.42 33.10
N LYS A 116 36.34 -34.92 31.91
CA LYS A 116 37.74 -35.00 31.45
C LYS A 116 38.72 -34.27 32.37
N LYS A 117 38.35 -33.12 32.94
CA LYS A 117 39.15 -32.42 33.96
C LYS A 117 39.25 -33.17 35.29
N GLN A 118 38.42 -34.20 35.51
CA GLN A 118 38.45 -35.08 36.69
C GLN A 118 39.17 -36.42 36.40
N GLY A 119 39.85 -36.55 35.26
CA GLY A 119 40.74 -37.68 34.96
C GLY A 119 40.14 -38.81 34.11
N LEU A 120 38.86 -38.75 33.75
CA LEU A 120 38.21 -39.79 32.93
C LEU A 120 38.62 -39.69 31.45
N SER A 121 38.75 -40.84 30.76
CA SER A 121 39.07 -40.87 29.33
C SER A 121 37.94 -40.29 28.47
N ALA A 122 38.24 -40.01 27.20
CA ALA A 122 37.28 -39.41 26.28
C ALA A 122 36.04 -40.29 25.96
N LYS A 123 36.14 -41.61 26.18
CA LYS A 123 35.05 -42.58 25.99
C LYS A 123 34.21 -42.71 27.27
N GLU A 124 34.86 -42.88 28.43
CA GLU A 124 34.19 -42.95 29.74
C GLU A 124 33.45 -41.65 30.08
N ALA A 125 34.08 -40.49 29.87
CA ALA A 125 33.45 -39.17 30.06
C ALA A 125 32.30 -38.89 29.07
N ALA A 126 32.09 -39.73 28.05
CA ALA A 126 30.91 -39.68 27.19
C ALA A 126 29.76 -40.48 27.79
N VAL A 127 30.05 -41.72 28.22
CA VAL A 127 29.08 -42.65 28.82
C VAL A 127 28.52 -42.08 30.13
N GLU A 128 29.38 -41.56 31.01
CA GLU A 128 28.93 -41.01 32.30
C GLU A 128 28.12 -39.72 32.12
N ALA A 129 28.49 -38.87 31.15
CA ALA A 129 27.73 -37.65 30.81
C ALA A 129 26.35 -37.94 30.21
N LEU A 130 26.17 -39.11 29.57
CA LEU A 130 24.88 -39.61 29.08
C LEU A 130 24.05 -40.19 30.22
N LYS A 131 24.66 -40.96 31.13
CA LYS A 131 23.98 -41.54 32.29
C LYS A 131 23.46 -40.46 33.26
N GLU A 132 24.27 -39.45 33.56
CA GLU A 132 23.84 -38.25 34.30
C GLU A 132 22.70 -37.47 33.62
N ALA A 133 22.58 -37.57 32.29
CA ALA A 133 21.52 -36.89 31.53
C ALA A 133 20.17 -37.59 31.71
N GLU A 134 20.14 -38.91 31.60
CA GLU A 134 18.92 -39.71 31.76
C GLU A 134 18.37 -39.59 33.19
N GLU A 135 19.23 -39.68 34.21
CA GLU A 135 18.81 -39.48 35.61
C GLU A 135 18.28 -38.05 35.89
N ALA A 136 18.83 -37.03 35.22
CA ALA A 136 18.35 -35.65 35.37
C ALA A 136 16.98 -35.45 34.70
N LYS A 137 16.71 -36.15 33.60
CA LYS A 137 15.40 -36.16 32.93
C LYS A 137 14.33 -36.81 33.79
N ILE A 138 14.62 -37.98 34.39
CA ILE A 138 13.69 -38.68 35.30
C ILE A 138 13.27 -37.78 36.47
N ARG A 139 14.24 -37.15 37.16
CA ARG A 139 13.95 -36.22 38.28
C ARG A 139 13.07 -35.04 37.86
N HIS A 140 13.28 -34.49 36.66
CA HIS A 140 12.47 -33.38 36.14
C HIS A 140 11.03 -33.82 35.80
N GLU A 141 10.83 -35.03 35.28
CA GLU A 141 9.50 -35.60 35.04
C GLU A 141 8.75 -35.92 36.34
N GLU A 142 9.45 -36.32 37.41
CA GLU A 142 8.88 -36.53 38.75
C GLU A 142 8.47 -35.21 39.41
N GLU A 143 9.35 -34.19 39.41
CA GLU A 143 9.02 -32.85 39.92
C GLU A 143 7.83 -32.20 39.19
N HIS A 144 7.66 -32.45 37.89
CA HIS A 144 6.54 -31.92 37.12
C HIS A 144 5.21 -32.56 37.57
N LYS A 145 5.19 -33.89 37.74
CA LYS A 145 4.02 -34.63 38.22
C LYS A 145 3.60 -34.20 39.64
N GLU A 146 4.57 -33.95 40.51
CA GLU A 146 4.30 -33.48 41.89
C GLU A 146 3.68 -32.07 41.90
N LYS A 147 4.18 -31.16 41.05
CA LYS A 147 3.62 -29.81 40.88
C LYS A 147 2.19 -29.84 40.32
N GLU A 148 1.90 -30.69 39.34
CA GLU A 148 0.55 -30.88 38.81
C GLU A 148 -0.42 -31.43 39.89
N LEU A 149 0.05 -32.34 40.74
CA LEU A 149 -0.75 -32.89 41.84
C LEU A 149 -1.11 -31.82 42.89
N MET A 150 -0.13 -31.01 43.32
CA MET A 150 -0.38 -29.88 44.24
C MET A 150 -1.35 -28.84 43.64
N GLU A 151 -1.27 -28.58 42.33
CA GLU A 151 -2.18 -27.63 41.68
C GLU A 151 -3.62 -28.18 41.61
N LEU A 152 -3.79 -29.48 41.40
CA LEU A 152 -5.09 -30.17 41.47
C LEU A 152 -5.70 -30.12 42.87
N GLU A 153 -4.92 -30.38 43.92
CA GLU A 153 -5.37 -30.27 45.31
C GLU A 153 -5.75 -28.84 45.67
N ARG A 154 -4.93 -27.85 45.30
CA ARG A 154 -5.25 -26.42 45.49
C ARG A 154 -6.54 -26.01 44.77
N LYS A 155 -6.82 -26.54 43.57
CA LYS A 155 -8.09 -26.32 42.84
C LYS A 155 -9.27 -26.98 43.54
N ALA A 156 -9.10 -28.15 44.16
CA ALA A 156 -10.13 -28.82 44.96
C ALA A 156 -10.44 -28.06 46.27
N GLU A 157 -9.41 -27.57 46.95
CA GLU A 157 -9.52 -26.76 48.18
C GLU A 157 -10.31 -25.45 47.95
N ILE A 158 -10.00 -24.73 46.86
CA ILE A 158 -10.74 -23.53 46.44
C ILE A 158 -12.20 -23.85 46.15
N LYS A 159 -12.49 -25.05 45.63
CA LYS A 159 -13.84 -25.50 45.31
C LYS A 159 -14.66 -25.83 46.57
N ARG A 160 -14.06 -26.45 47.60
CA ARG A 160 -14.69 -26.63 48.93
C ARG A 160 -15.02 -25.29 49.56
N LYS A 161 -14.06 -24.36 49.61
CA LYS A 161 -14.24 -23.02 50.21
C LYS A 161 -15.28 -22.14 49.48
N ARG A 162 -15.54 -22.39 48.19
CA ARG A 162 -16.68 -21.80 47.47
C ARG A 162 -18.01 -22.45 47.85
N GLN A 163 -18.07 -23.78 47.98
CA GLN A 163 -19.29 -24.50 48.38
C GLN A 163 -19.73 -24.20 49.82
N GLU A 164 -18.78 -24.04 50.74
CA GLU A 164 -19.05 -23.64 52.14
C GLU A 164 -19.56 -22.18 52.25
N LYS A 165 -19.35 -21.34 51.22
CA LYS A 165 -19.87 -19.97 51.13
C LYS A 165 -21.29 -19.84 50.55
N GLU A 166 -21.83 -20.89 49.92
CA GLU A 166 -23.14 -20.86 49.23
C GLU A 166 -24.30 -21.44 50.06
N GLN A 167 -24.07 -21.89 51.29
CA GLN A 167 -25.16 -22.30 52.20
C GLN A 167 -25.82 -21.08 52.87
N GLY A 168 -26.76 -20.45 52.16
CA GLY A 168 -27.54 -19.34 52.68
C GLY A 168 -28.86 -19.07 51.96
N LYS A 169 -29.95 -19.71 52.45
CA LYS A 169 -31.39 -19.47 52.16
C LYS A 169 -31.97 -20.09 50.86
N GLY A 170 -33.09 -20.84 50.99
CA GLY A 170 -34.01 -21.16 49.86
C GLY A 170 -34.44 -22.63 49.71
N GLU A 171 -35.11 -23.22 50.71
CA GLU A 171 -35.18 -24.69 50.87
C GLU A 171 -36.36 -25.43 50.17
N LYS A 172 -36.93 -24.92 49.07
CA LYS A 172 -37.99 -25.63 48.31
C LYS A 172 -37.81 -25.73 46.80
N GLU A 173 -36.93 -24.94 46.18
CA GLU A 173 -36.64 -25.04 44.74
C GLU A 173 -35.50 -26.04 44.42
N LEU A 174 -34.78 -26.47 45.46
CA LEU A 174 -33.55 -27.23 45.35
C LEU A 174 -33.78 -28.71 44.98
N GLU A 175 -34.87 -29.32 45.45
CA GLU A 175 -35.23 -30.73 45.20
C GLU A 175 -35.45 -31.00 43.70
N ALA A 176 -36.29 -30.19 43.05
CA ALA A 176 -36.63 -30.34 41.63
C ALA A 176 -35.42 -30.13 40.70
N LYS A 177 -34.54 -29.15 41.04
CA LYS A 177 -33.29 -28.90 40.30
C LYS A 177 -32.24 -29.99 40.50
N LYS A 178 -32.21 -30.69 41.64
CA LYS A 178 -31.32 -31.84 41.87
C LYS A 178 -31.70 -33.04 41.00
N GLU A 179 -32.99 -33.35 40.88
CA GLU A 179 -33.47 -34.52 40.14
C GLU A 179 -33.22 -34.40 38.63
N LYS A 180 -33.56 -33.24 38.04
CA LYS A 180 -33.29 -32.95 36.61
C LYS A 180 -31.79 -33.02 36.28
N ARG A 181 -30.93 -32.53 37.17
CA ARG A 181 -29.45 -32.60 37.03
C ARG A 181 -28.88 -34.03 37.18
N ARG A 182 -29.56 -34.95 37.87
CA ARG A 182 -29.17 -36.38 37.90
C ARG A 182 -29.43 -37.04 36.56
N GLN A 183 -30.61 -36.82 35.98
CA GLN A 183 -30.99 -37.39 34.68
C GLN A 183 -30.08 -36.90 33.53
N GLU A 184 -29.76 -35.59 33.50
CA GLU A 184 -28.80 -35.04 32.51
C GLU A 184 -27.39 -35.64 32.66
N LYS A 185 -26.91 -35.84 33.89
CA LYS A 185 -25.60 -36.46 34.14
C LYS A 185 -25.54 -37.91 33.69
N GLN A 186 -26.61 -38.67 33.89
CA GLN A 186 -26.72 -40.06 33.45
C GLN A 186 -26.60 -40.15 31.92
N LYS A 187 -27.45 -39.40 31.20
CA LYS A 187 -27.49 -39.36 29.73
C LYS A 187 -26.18 -38.88 29.09
N LYS A 188 -25.48 -37.94 29.75
CA LYS A 188 -24.17 -37.43 29.31
C LYS A 188 -23.01 -38.40 29.60
N LYS A 189 -23.18 -39.36 30.52
CA LYS A 189 -22.23 -40.45 30.77
C LYS A 189 -22.39 -41.56 29.73
N GLU A 190 -23.63 -41.90 29.37
CA GLU A 190 -23.97 -42.90 28.35
C GLU A 190 -23.48 -42.49 26.95
N MET A 191 -23.74 -41.25 26.51
CA MET A 191 -23.18 -40.75 25.24
C MET A 191 -21.64 -40.77 25.20
N LYS A 192 -20.98 -40.52 26.34
CA LYS A 192 -19.51 -40.56 26.41
C LYS A 192 -18.97 -41.99 26.31
N GLN A 193 -19.72 -42.98 26.79
CA GLN A 193 -19.37 -44.40 26.66
C GLN A 193 -19.45 -44.85 25.18
N GLN A 194 -20.56 -44.55 24.50
CA GLN A 194 -20.75 -44.88 23.08
C GLN A 194 -19.70 -44.23 22.18
N ALA A 195 -19.30 -42.99 22.46
CA ALA A 195 -18.26 -42.29 21.70
C ALA A 195 -16.84 -42.92 21.86
N VAL A 196 -16.58 -43.61 22.99
CA VAL A 196 -15.32 -44.33 23.19
C VAL A 196 -15.33 -45.67 22.45
N GLU A 197 -16.46 -46.39 22.50
CA GLU A 197 -16.63 -47.66 21.79
C GLU A 197 -16.55 -47.49 20.26
N GLN A 198 -17.17 -46.43 19.71
CA GLN A 198 -17.04 -46.09 18.28
C GLN A 198 -15.60 -45.71 17.89
N ALA A 199 -14.86 -45.01 18.77
CA ALA A 199 -13.46 -44.66 18.49
C ALA A 199 -12.55 -45.90 18.44
N GLN A 200 -12.80 -46.89 19.32
CA GLN A 200 -12.03 -48.14 19.32
C GLN A 200 -12.30 -48.99 18.06
N GLN A 201 -13.56 -49.08 17.60
CA GLN A 201 -13.87 -49.80 16.34
C GLN A 201 -13.18 -49.17 15.13
N LEU A 202 -13.20 -47.83 14.99
CA LEU A 202 -12.50 -47.13 13.91
C LEU A 202 -10.98 -47.35 13.95
N GLU A 203 -10.38 -47.47 15.14
CA GLU A 203 -8.95 -47.70 15.31
C GLU A 203 -8.55 -49.14 14.93
N GLU A 204 -9.41 -50.13 15.23
CA GLU A 204 -9.22 -51.53 14.79
C GLU A 204 -9.35 -51.70 13.27
N GLU A 205 -10.36 -51.07 12.65
CA GLU A 205 -10.56 -51.09 11.19
C GLU A 205 -9.38 -50.46 10.43
N GLN A 206 -8.90 -49.28 10.88
CA GLN A 206 -7.73 -48.63 10.29
C GLN A 206 -6.46 -49.48 10.41
N GLN A 207 -6.25 -50.18 11.54
CA GLN A 207 -5.10 -51.08 11.70
C GLN A 207 -5.17 -52.31 10.77
N ALA A 208 -6.37 -52.79 10.43
CA ALA A 208 -6.54 -53.89 9.47
C ALA A 208 -6.27 -53.45 8.02
N GLU A 209 -6.74 -52.26 7.63
CA GLU A 209 -6.50 -51.69 6.30
C GLU A 209 -5.00 -51.49 6.04
N VAL A 210 -4.28 -50.91 7.01
CA VAL A 210 -2.84 -50.63 6.90
C VAL A 210 -2.02 -51.91 6.77
N LYS A 211 -2.33 -52.96 7.55
CA LYS A 211 -1.65 -54.27 7.42
C LYS A 211 -1.80 -54.86 6.01
N THR A 212 -2.96 -54.68 5.39
CA THR A 212 -3.20 -55.16 4.01
C THR A 212 -2.39 -54.37 2.99
N ARG A 213 -2.29 -53.04 3.18
CA ARG A 213 -1.53 -52.14 2.29
C ARG A 213 -0.01 -52.26 2.46
N GLU A 214 0.49 -52.56 3.65
CA GLU A 214 1.92 -52.87 3.89
C GLU A 214 2.39 -54.12 3.11
N VAL A 215 1.56 -55.18 3.06
CA VAL A 215 1.84 -56.37 2.23
C VAL A 215 1.87 -56.03 0.73
N LEU A 216 0.95 -55.18 0.27
CA LEU A 216 0.91 -54.74 -1.14
C LEU A 216 2.08 -53.83 -1.50
N ALA A 217 2.47 -52.91 -0.61
CA ALA A 217 3.63 -52.05 -0.78
C ALA A 217 4.92 -52.87 -0.88
N ALA A 218 5.14 -53.85 0.01
CA ALA A 218 6.30 -54.74 -0.05
C ALA A 218 6.40 -55.49 -1.40
N ALA A 219 5.28 -55.98 -1.94
CA ALA A 219 5.24 -56.65 -3.24
C ALA A 219 5.57 -55.71 -4.43
N TYR A 220 5.26 -54.41 -4.33
CA TYR A 220 5.67 -53.42 -5.33
C TYR A 220 7.14 -53.01 -5.16
N GLU A 221 7.61 -52.85 -3.92
CA GLU A 221 8.99 -52.56 -3.56
C GLU A 221 9.96 -53.65 -4.07
N GLU A 222 9.59 -54.94 -3.96
CA GLU A 222 10.35 -56.07 -4.55
C GLU A 222 10.47 -56.01 -6.08
N ASN A 223 9.58 -55.27 -6.77
CA ASN A 223 9.56 -55.13 -8.23
C ASN A 223 10.06 -53.74 -8.70
N CYS A 224 10.76 -53.00 -7.85
CA CYS A 224 11.35 -51.70 -8.18
C CYS A 224 12.12 -51.71 -9.51
N GLY A 225 11.91 -50.68 -10.33
CA GLY A 225 12.43 -50.56 -11.69
C GLY A 225 11.60 -51.28 -12.76
N ARG A 226 10.65 -52.17 -12.42
CA ARG A 226 9.74 -52.83 -13.36
C ARG A 226 8.32 -52.28 -13.28
N GLU A 227 7.57 -52.39 -14.37
CA GLU A 227 6.16 -52.02 -14.39
C GLU A 227 5.31 -53.13 -13.76
N VAL A 228 4.42 -52.74 -12.84
CA VAL A 228 3.45 -53.62 -12.17
C VAL A 228 2.06 -53.06 -12.44
N THR A 229 1.17 -53.87 -12.99
CA THR A 229 -0.24 -53.50 -13.21
C THR A 229 -1.09 -53.91 -12.01
N ALA A 230 -1.73 -52.94 -11.36
CA ALA A 230 -2.68 -53.17 -10.28
C ALA A 230 -4.01 -53.72 -10.82
N LYS A 231 -4.85 -54.27 -9.92
CA LYS A 231 -6.15 -54.87 -10.30
C LYS A 231 -7.14 -53.87 -10.90
N SER A 232 -6.93 -52.57 -10.67
CA SER A 232 -7.71 -51.46 -11.23
C SER A 232 -7.32 -51.08 -12.67
N GLY A 233 -6.21 -51.63 -13.20
CA GLY A 233 -5.62 -51.21 -14.46
C GLY A 233 -4.58 -50.09 -14.33
N LEU A 234 -4.37 -49.54 -13.13
CA LEU A 234 -3.28 -48.61 -12.85
C LEU A 234 -1.91 -49.30 -13.02
N VAL A 235 -1.02 -48.75 -13.86
CA VAL A 235 0.35 -49.26 -14.00
C VAL A 235 1.31 -48.41 -13.18
N LEU A 236 2.10 -49.09 -12.35
CA LEU A 236 3.00 -48.53 -11.35
C LEU A 236 4.44 -48.90 -11.72
N GLN A 237 5.38 -47.96 -11.68
CA GLN A 237 6.82 -48.26 -11.72
C GLN A 237 7.56 -47.42 -10.68
N ASP A 238 8.02 -48.06 -9.62
CA ASP A 238 8.92 -47.41 -8.66
C ASP A 238 10.28 -47.13 -9.31
N LYS A 239 10.70 -45.88 -9.31
CA LYS A 239 12.05 -45.44 -9.66
C LYS A 239 12.95 -45.33 -8.42
N ARG A 240 12.35 -45.03 -7.27
CA ARG A 240 13.03 -44.95 -5.97
C ARG A 240 12.03 -45.31 -4.87
N ILE A 241 12.35 -46.29 -4.03
CA ILE A 241 11.55 -46.61 -2.85
C ILE A 241 11.81 -45.57 -1.77
N GLY A 242 10.76 -45.15 -1.05
CA GLY A 242 10.86 -44.24 0.08
C GLY A 242 11.08 -44.94 1.42
N GLN A 243 11.18 -44.18 2.51
CA GLN A 243 11.31 -44.71 3.87
C GLN A 243 10.23 -44.15 4.79
N GLY A 244 9.93 -44.87 5.87
CA GLY A 244 8.86 -44.53 6.82
C GLY A 244 7.54 -45.26 6.56
N LYS A 245 6.48 -44.80 7.23
CA LYS A 245 5.16 -45.43 7.18
C LYS A 245 4.38 -45.12 5.90
N LEU A 246 3.41 -45.98 5.57
CA LEU A 246 2.37 -45.68 4.59
C LEU A 246 1.39 -44.60 5.10
N PRO A 247 0.69 -43.88 4.19
CA PRO A 247 -0.23 -42.82 4.57
C PRO A 247 -1.55 -43.35 5.14
N LEU A 248 -1.99 -42.80 6.28
CA LEU A 248 -3.29 -43.12 6.86
C LEU A 248 -4.39 -42.22 6.28
N THR A 249 -5.62 -42.75 6.21
CA THR A 249 -6.81 -42.00 5.81
C THR A 249 -6.98 -40.75 6.69
N GLY A 250 -7.07 -39.58 6.06
CA GLY A 250 -7.10 -38.27 6.73
C GLY A 250 -5.74 -37.60 6.96
N GLU A 251 -4.60 -38.21 6.63
CA GLU A 251 -3.29 -37.55 6.71
C GLU A 251 -2.96 -36.72 5.46
N MET A 252 -2.20 -35.63 5.65
CA MET A 252 -1.78 -34.75 4.56
C MET A 252 -0.53 -35.29 3.86
N LEU A 253 -0.59 -35.48 2.55
CA LEU A 253 0.55 -35.79 1.69
C LEU A 253 1.08 -34.50 1.07
N THR A 254 2.39 -34.27 1.12
CA THR A 254 3.06 -33.27 0.28
C THR A 254 3.77 -34.00 -0.85
N VAL A 255 3.47 -33.62 -2.09
CA VAL A 255 3.80 -34.41 -3.29
C VAL A 255 4.31 -33.48 -4.37
N LYS A 256 5.50 -33.75 -4.91
CA LYS A 256 6.04 -33.07 -6.08
C LYS A 256 5.73 -33.91 -7.31
N TYR A 257 5.28 -33.29 -8.39
CA TYR A 257 4.78 -34.03 -9.55
C TYR A 257 5.03 -33.35 -10.90
N ARG A 258 5.00 -34.17 -11.95
CA ARG A 258 4.97 -33.76 -13.36
C ARG A 258 4.02 -34.69 -14.13
N GLY A 259 2.97 -34.14 -14.74
CA GLY A 259 1.98 -34.87 -15.54
C GLY A 259 2.15 -34.63 -17.05
N ARG A 260 1.98 -35.69 -17.86
CA ARG A 260 2.08 -35.69 -19.33
C ARG A 260 0.95 -36.49 -19.98
N LEU A 261 0.58 -36.11 -21.20
CA LEU A 261 -0.27 -36.91 -22.09
C LEU A 261 0.62 -37.80 -22.96
N GLY A 262 0.49 -39.12 -22.86
CA GLY A 262 1.47 -40.06 -23.43
C GLY A 262 2.82 -40.06 -22.70
N GLN A 263 3.64 -41.10 -22.93
CA GLN A 263 4.96 -41.25 -22.27
C GLN A 263 5.93 -40.10 -22.63
N ASP A 264 5.92 -39.68 -23.89
CA ASP A 264 6.82 -38.62 -24.43
C ASP A 264 6.13 -37.29 -24.77
N GLY A 265 4.83 -37.14 -24.45
CA GLY A 265 4.06 -35.95 -24.85
C GLY A 265 4.11 -34.76 -23.89
N LEU A 266 3.29 -33.76 -24.21
CA LEU A 266 3.27 -32.44 -23.57
C LEU A 266 3.03 -32.51 -22.05
N VAL A 267 3.84 -31.75 -21.31
CA VAL A 267 3.69 -31.56 -19.85
C VAL A 267 2.52 -30.59 -19.60
N PHE A 268 1.35 -31.12 -19.28
CA PHE A 268 0.16 -30.29 -19.00
C PHE A 268 0.17 -29.69 -17.58
N SER A 269 0.92 -30.27 -16.65
CA SER A 269 1.08 -29.75 -15.29
C SER A 269 2.38 -30.20 -14.62
N LYS A 270 2.98 -29.33 -13.81
CA LYS A 270 4.12 -29.63 -12.91
C LYS A 270 4.03 -28.75 -11.66
N GLY A 271 4.45 -29.26 -10.50
CA GLY A 271 4.47 -28.45 -9.28
C GLY A 271 4.58 -29.27 -8.00
N MET A 272 4.22 -28.65 -6.87
CA MET A 272 4.10 -29.32 -5.57
C MET A 272 2.68 -29.14 -5.02
N LEU A 273 2.01 -30.25 -4.75
CA LEU A 273 0.65 -30.31 -4.22
C LEU A 273 0.68 -30.75 -2.75
N THR A 274 -0.23 -30.25 -1.93
CA THR A 274 -0.49 -30.81 -0.60
C THR A 274 -1.97 -31.20 -0.52
N THR A 275 -2.26 -32.49 -0.33
CA THR A 275 -3.63 -33.06 -0.38
C THR A 275 -3.88 -34.01 0.80
N THR A 276 -5.14 -34.33 1.09
CA THR A 276 -5.52 -35.25 2.18
C THR A 276 -5.81 -36.64 1.63
N TYR A 277 -5.09 -37.65 2.12
CA TYR A 277 -5.19 -39.03 1.64
C TYR A 277 -6.52 -39.70 2.04
N GLY A 278 -7.15 -40.42 1.12
CA GLY A 278 -8.37 -41.20 1.37
C GLY A 278 -9.62 -40.33 1.53
N THR A 279 -9.71 -39.25 0.76
CA THR A 279 -10.83 -38.29 0.84
C THR A 279 -11.43 -37.94 -0.52
N GLY A 280 -10.92 -38.50 -1.62
CA GLY A 280 -11.31 -38.11 -2.98
C GLY A 280 -10.75 -36.76 -3.42
N SER A 281 -9.76 -36.21 -2.70
CA SER A 281 -9.17 -34.88 -2.97
C SER A 281 -8.25 -34.84 -4.20
N VAL A 282 -7.99 -35.99 -4.84
CA VAL A 282 -7.27 -36.14 -6.12
C VAL A 282 -7.91 -37.27 -6.93
N ILE A 283 -7.54 -37.41 -8.21
CA ILE A 283 -8.04 -38.48 -9.08
C ILE A 283 -7.76 -39.88 -8.50
N ALA A 284 -8.63 -40.85 -8.78
CA ALA A 284 -8.60 -42.17 -8.14
C ALA A 284 -7.24 -42.89 -8.31
N GLY A 285 -6.62 -42.80 -9.50
CA GLY A 285 -5.31 -43.39 -9.75
C GLY A 285 -4.16 -42.74 -8.97
N TRP A 286 -4.32 -41.49 -8.52
CA TRP A 286 -3.40 -40.85 -7.58
C TRP A 286 -3.62 -41.35 -6.15
N GLU A 287 -4.86 -41.50 -5.69
CA GLU A 287 -5.12 -42.05 -4.34
C GLU A 287 -4.61 -43.50 -4.23
N GLU A 288 -4.93 -44.37 -5.21
CA GLU A 288 -4.40 -45.73 -5.24
C GLU A 288 -2.86 -45.76 -5.37
N GLY A 289 -2.32 -44.99 -6.32
CA GLY A 289 -0.89 -44.96 -6.62
C GLY A 289 -0.01 -44.48 -5.46
N MET A 290 -0.47 -43.49 -4.69
CA MET A 290 0.22 -42.98 -3.50
C MET A 290 -0.05 -43.80 -2.24
N GLY A 291 -1.14 -44.58 -2.20
CA GLY A 291 -1.52 -45.39 -1.04
C GLY A 291 -0.52 -46.49 -0.65
N THR A 292 0.41 -46.83 -1.54
CA THR A 292 1.52 -47.78 -1.32
C THR A 292 2.89 -47.13 -1.51
N MET A 293 2.99 -45.80 -1.39
CA MET A 293 4.26 -45.06 -1.39
C MET A 293 4.68 -44.64 0.02
N ARG A 294 6.00 -44.58 0.24
CA ARG A 294 6.64 -44.04 1.45
C ARG A 294 7.33 -42.70 1.14
N PRO A 295 7.50 -41.79 2.12
CA PRO A 295 8.25 -40.54 1.97
C PRO A 295 9.63 -40.70 1.33
N GLY A 296 9.99 -39.79 0.42
CA GLY A 296 11.19 -39.85 -0.41
C GLY A 296 11.09 -40.73 -1.65
N GLY A 297 10.01 -41.53 -1.77
CA GLY A 297 9.79 -42.41 -2.92
C GLY A 297 9.39 -41.66 -4.19
N VAL A 298 9.86 -42.15 -5.34
CA VAL A 298 9.53 -41.63 -6.69
C VAL A 298 8.95 -42.76 -7.53
N ARG A 299 7.73 -42.56 -8.03
CA ARG A 299 6.97 -43.55 -8.80
C ARG A 299 6.44 -42.92 -10.08
N LEU A 300 6.51 -43.66 -11.18
CA LEU A 300 5.74 -43.38 -12.38
C LEU A 300 4.38 -44.06 -12.27
N LEU A 301 3.32 -43.30 -12.53
CA LEU A 301 1.94 -43.76 -12.62
C LEU A 301 1.46 -43.59 -14.06
N THR A 302 1.05 -44.68 -14.71
CA THR A 302 0.27 -44.62 -15.95
C THR A 302 -1.18 -44.92 -15.60
N ILE A 303 -2.01 -43.89 -15.64
CA ILE A 303 -3.37 -43.88 -15.12
C ILE A 303 -4.34 -43.99 -16.30
N PRO A 304 -5.11 -45.08 -16.42
CA PRO A 304 -6.14 -45.21 -17.44
C PRO A 304 -7.27 -44.21 -17.19
N SER A 305 -8.04 -43.87 -18.22
CA SER A 305 -8.94 -42.71 -18.21
C SER A 305 -10.01 -42.77 -17.11
N GLU A 306 -10.46 -43.97 -16.78
CA GLU A 306 -11.46 -44.34 -15.78
C GLU A 306 -10.99 -44.04 -14.34
N LEU A 307 -9.68 -44.02 -14.12
CA LEU A 307 -9.03 -43.63 -12.86
C LEU A 307 -8.52 -42.17 -12.89
N GLY A 308 -8.71 -41.48 -14.02
CA GLY A 308 -8.29 -40.11 -14.31
C GLY A 308 -9.47 -39.14 -14.36
N TYR A 309 -9.82 -38.68 -15.56
CA TYR A 309 -10.89 -37.70 -15.81
C TYR A 309 -12.00 -38.19 -16.76
N GLY A 310 -11.97 -39.48 -17.13
CA GLY A 310 -13.01 -40.18 -17.91
C GLY A 310 -13.42 -39.49 -19.22
N GLU A 311 -14.67 -39.71 -19.61
CA GLU A 311 -15.30 -39.17 -20.82
C GLU A 311 -15.43 -37.63 -20.82
N SER A 312 -15.27 -36.97 -19.68
CA SER A 312 -15.39 -35.50 -19.57
C SER A 312 -14.09 -34.73 -19.82
N GLY A 313 -12.92 -35.36 -19.66
CA GLY A 313 -11.63 -34.67 -19.70
C GLY A 313 -11.48 -33.60 -18.60
N LYS A 314 -10.55 -32.64 -18.78
CA LYS A 314 -10.38 -31.50 -17.85
C LYS A 314 -9.82 -30.25 -18.54
N GLY A 315 -10.73 -29.35 -18.90
CA GLY A 315 -10.42 -28.12 -19.64
C GLY A 315 -9.72 -28.41 -20.97
N ASP A 316 -9.16 -27.37 -21.59
CA ASP A 316 -8.55 -27.48 -22.93
C ASP A 316 -7.24 -28.28 -22.96
N LYS A 317 -6.71 -28.68 -21.78
CA LYS A 317 -5.39 -29.30 -21.62
C LYS A 317 -5.42 -30.83 -21.48
N ILE A 318 -6.58 -31.43 -21.21
CA ILE A 318 -6.71 -32.89 -21.05
C ILE A 318 -7.99 -33.35 -21.79
N PRO A 319 -7.85 -33.94 -22.98
CA PRO A 319 -8.99 -34.46 -23.72
C PRO A 319 -9.74 -35.58 -22.98
N PRO A 320 -11.05 -35.78 -23.28
CA PRO A 320 -11.80 -36.98 -22.93
C PRO A 320 -11.03 -38.29 -23.18
N ASN A 321 -11.22 -39.27 -22.30
CA ASN A 321 -10.67 -40.63 -22.41
C ASN A 321 -9.12 -40.70 -22.49
N SER A 322 -8.42 -39.67 -22.02
CA SER A 322 -6.95 -39.64 -22.01
C SER A 322 -6.33 -40.52 -20.92
N THR A 323 -5.37 -41.36 -21.29
CA THR A 323 -4.41 -41.98 -20.35
C THR A 323 -3.39 -40.94 -19.89
N LEU A 324 -3.20 -40.82 -18.57
CA LEU A 324 -2.33 -39.81 -17.96
C LEU A 324 -1.06 -40.45 -17.42
N HIS A 325 0.10 -39.87 -17.72
CA HIS A 325 1.38 -40.31 -17.15
C HIS A 325 1.86 -39.29 -16.13
N PHE A 326 2.09 -39.72 -14.89
CA PHE A 326 2.60 -38.87 -13.83
C PHE A 326 3.90 -39.41 -13.26
N GLU A 327 4.91 -38.55 -13.17
CA GLU A 327 6.05 -38.75 -12.29
C GLU A 327 5.71 -38.10 -10.94
N VAL A 328 5.74 -38.88 -9.86
CA VAL A 328 5.26 -38.50 -8.54
C VAL A 328 6.34 -38.79 -7.50
N GLU A 329 6.75 -37.76 -6.76
CA GLU A 329 7.67 -37.81 -5.62
C GLU A 329 6.89 -37.50 -4.34
N LEU A 330 6.68 -38.52 -3.48
CA LEU A 330 6.02 -38.32 -2.19
C LEU A 330 7.02 -37.70 -1.21
N VAL A 331 6.94 -36.38 -1.02
CA VAL A 331 7.92 -35.62 -0.23
C VAL A 331 7.77 -35.90 1.27
N ARG A 332 6.54 -35.94 1.81
CA ARG A 332 6.25 -36.24 3.23
C ARG A 332 4.78 -36.55 3.51
N ILE A 333 4.52 -37.23 4.63
CA ILE A 333 3.20 -37.46 5.23
C ILE A 333 3.12 -36.66 6.55
N GLY A 334 1.98 -36.08 6.91
CA GLY A 334 1.84 -35.38 8.19
C GLY A 334 0.41 -35.13 8.67
N LYS A 335 0.21 -35.01 9.98
CA LYS A 335 -1.14 -34.94 10.60
C LYS A 335 -1.78 -33.54 10.59
N ARG A 336 -1.01 -32.45 10.42
CA ARG A 336 -1.51 -31.07 10.24
C ARG A 336 -0.56 -30.24 9.35
N LYS A 337 -1.03 -29.06 8.90
CA LYS A 337 -0.32 -28.21 7.92
C LYS A 337 1.10 -27.81 8.35
N ARG A 338 1.44 -27.74 9.66
CA ARG A 338 2.80 -27.44 10.21
C ARG A 338 3.16 -28.35 11.41
N GLU A 339 4.11 -29.27 11.24
CA GLU A 339 4.83 -30.01 12.31
C GLU A 339 6.34 -30.07 12.03
N THR A 340 7.14 -30.44 13.04
CA THR A 340 8.59 -30.22 13.11
C THR A 340 9.36 -31.51 12.76
N ILE A 341 10.47 -31.37 12.03
CA ILE A 341 11.36 -32.46 11.57
C ILE A 341 11.83 -33.34 12.74
N THR A 342 11.70 -34.65 12.59
CA THR A 342 12.26 -35.70 13.45
C THR A 342 13.53 -36.31 12.84
N GLU A 343 14.29 -37.11 13.59
CA GLU A 343 15.54 -37.70 13.09
C GLU A 343 15.31 -38.77 12.01
N ASP A 344 14.08 -39.31 11.90
CA ASP A 344 13.66 -40.26 10.87
C ASP A 344 13.19 -39.59 9.55
N ASP A 345 13.19 -38.25 9.47
CA ASP A 345 12.74 -37.49 8.29
C ASP A 345 13.91 -37.12 7.36
N VAL A 346 13.81 -37.46 6.06
CA VAL A 346 14.78 -37.07 5.03
C VAL A 346 14.83 -35.53 4.88
N PRO A 347 15.99 -34.86 5.07
CA PRO A 347 16.06 -33.41 5.06
C PRO A 347 15.99 -32.82 3.64
N LEU A 348 15.22 -31.73 3.49
CA LEU A 348 15.10 -30.98 2.24
C LEU A 348 16.45 -30.34 1.82
N PRO A 349 16.74 -30.24 0.50
CA PRO A 349 17.85 -29.44 -0.02
C PRO A 349 17.82 -28.01 0.53
N SER A 350 19.01 -27.47 0.83
CA SER A 350 19.17 -26.20 1.58
C SER A 350 18.55 -24.98 0.90
N SER A 351 18.35 -25.01 -0.42
CA SER A 351 17.66 -23.97 -1.20
C SER A 351 16.14 -23.89 -0.99
N PHE A 352 15.50 -24.91 -0.36
CA PHE A 352 14.04 -24.99 -0.20
C PHE A 352 13.54 -25.02 1.25
N GLN A 353 14.41 -24.75 2.23
CA GLN A 353 14.03 -24.77 3.66
C GLN A 353 13.34 -23.47 4.12
N ARG A 354 12.05 -23.28 3.80
CA ARG A 354 11.23 -22.26 4.51
C ARG A 354 10.97 -22.71 5.95
N LYS A 355 11.59 -22.01 6.91
CA LYS A 355 11.32 -22.19 8.35
C LYS A 355 9.88 -21.79 8.69
N ARG A 356 9.24 -22.57 9.54
CA ARG A 356 7.85 -22.38 9.99
C ARG A 356 7.78 -22.29 11.50
N VAL A 357 7.23 -21.19 12.01
CA VAL A 357 6.72 -21.09 13.39
C VAL A 357 5.25 -21.51 13.40
N LYS A 358 4.68 -21.90 14.55
CA LYS A 358 3.30 -22.39 14.66
C LYS A 358 2.39 -21.32 15.28
N GLN A 359 1.26 -21.00 14.63
CA GLN A 359 0.10 -20.42 15.29
C GLN A 359 -0.60 -21.46 16.19
N LYS A 360 -1.30 -20.96 17.22
CA LYS A 360 -2.58 -21.47 17.75
C LYS A 360 -3.20 -20.38 18.64
N SER A 361 -4.35 -19.81 18.24
CA SER A 361 -5.72 -20.18 18.68
C SER A 361 -6.02 -19.91 20.16
N SER A 362 -7.13 -19.27 20.57
CA SER A 362 -8.26 -18.65 19.85
C SER A 362 -9.23 -18.02 20.88
N SER A 363 -10.18 -17.17 20.44
CA SER A 363 -11.55 -16.96 21.00
C SER A 363 -11.74 -16.51 22.47
N SER A 364 -12.71 -15.69 22.88
CA SER A 364 -13.68 -14.79 22.20
C SER A 364 -14.52 -14.05 23.28
N LYS A 365 -15.04 -12.84 22.97
CA LYS A 365 -16.24 -12.11 23.48
C LYS A 365 -16.88 -12.55 24.83
N ALA A 366 -17.07 -11.65 25.81
CA ALA A 366 -18.19 -10.68 25.96
C ALA A 366 -19.59 -11.37 26.03
N LYS A 367 -20.61 -10.95 26.80
CA LYS A 367 -20.92 -9.77 27.66
C LYS A 367 -21.86 -10.31 28.81
N ASP A 368 -22.50 -9.60 29.75
CA ASP A 368 -22.79 -8.18 30.04
C ASP A 368 -23.14 -8.03 31.56
N GLU A 369 -23.16 -6.83 32.12
CA GLU A 369 -23.89 -6.47 33.37
C GLU A 369 -24.45 -5.03 33.26
N GLU A 370 -25.70 -4.83 33.68
CA GLU A 370 -26.34 -3.51 33.83
C GLU A 370 -26.01 -2.92 35.22
N GLY A 371 -25.88 -1.59 35.33
CA GLY A 371 -25.67 -0.94 36.64
C GLY A 371 -25.53 0.58 36.56
N GLU A 372 -26.48 1.29 37.14
CA GLU A 372 -26.58 2.76 37.13
C GLU A 372 -25.55 3.46 38.04
N GLY A 373 -25.26 4.73 37.76
CA GLY A 373 -24.40 5.56 38.61
C GLY A 373 -24.38 7.04 38.20
N GLU A 374 -25.31 7.84 38.70
CA GLU A 374 -25.29 9.30 38.54
C GLU A 374 -24.15 9.94 39.36
N GLU A 375 -23.37 10.87 38.79
CA GLU A 375 -22.91 12.02 39.60
C GLU A 375 -22.62 13.35 38.85
N LYS A 376 -23.48 14.34 39.14
CA LYS A 376 -23.21 15.78 39.38
C LYS A 376 -22.17 16.52 38.51
N LEU A 377 -22.68 17.20 37.48
CA LEU A 377 -21.97 18.25 36.71
C LEU A 377 -21.75 19.55 37.52
N SER A 378 -20.56 20.16 37.39
CA SER A 378 -20.23 21.44 38.04
C SER A 378 -20.61 22.67 37.20
N LYS A 379 -20.89 23.80 37.87
CA LYS A 379 -21.40 25.04 37.24
C LYS A 379 -20.42 25.77 36.31
N SER A 380 -19.17 25.29 36.16
CA SER A 380 -18.18 25.91 35.26
C SER A 380 -18.45 25.60 33.77
N GLN A 381 -18.99 24.42 33.45
CA GLN A 381 -19.24 24.01 32.06
C GLN A 381 -20.43 24.72 31.39
N LYS A 382 -21.29 25.43 32.14
CA LYS A 382 -22.44 26.17 31.58
C LYS A 382 -22.11 27.53 30.95
N ARG A 383 -20.88 28.04 31.07
CA ARG A 383 -20.49 29.34 30.48
C ARG A 383 -19.75 29.29 29.14
N ARG A 384 -19.34 28.10 28.66
CA ARG A 384 -18.63 27.95 27.37
C ARG A 384 -19.54 27.66 26.16
N ARG A 385 -20.85 27.38 26.39
CA ARG A 385 -21.81 26.97 25.34
C ARG A 385 -22.50 28.12 24.59
N ASN A 386 -22.24 29.38 24.95
CA ASN A 386 -22.90 30.57 24.37
C ASN A 386 -21.97 31.53 23.59
N ARG A 387 -20.79 31.07 23.13
CA ARG A 387 -19.85 31.91 22.34
C ARG A 387 -19.45 31.37 20.95
N ASN A 388 -19.94 30.20 20.55
CA ASN A 388 -19.79 29.65 19.20
C ASN A 388 -21.10 29.78 18.40
N LYS A 389 -21.46 31.01 18.00
CA LYS A 389 -22.55 31.23 17.02
C LYS A 389 -22.15 32.04 15.77
N ASN A 390 -20.95 32.64 15.75
CA ASN A 390 -20.43 33.42 14.61
C ASN A 390 -19.03 32.94 14.19
N LYS A 391 -18.89 31.67 13.77
CA LYS A 391 -17.71 31.17 13.05
C LYS A 391 -18.09 29.95 12.19
N SER A 392 -18.77 30.23 11.08
CA SER A 392 -19.17 29.24 10.06
C SER A 392 -19.22 29.90 8.67
N GLN A 393 -18.13 30.58 8.31
CA GLN A 393 -17.85 31.11 6.98
C GLN A 393 -16.33 30.98 6.77
N ALA A 394 -15.90 30.70 5.53
CA ALA A 394 -14.59 30.16 5.13
C ALA A 394 -14.43 28.62 5.28
N ASN A 395 -15.17 27.90 4.43
CA ASN A 395 -14.78 26.61 3.84
C ASN A 395 -15.74 26.36 2.67
N GLU A 396 -15.48 27.02 1.54
CA GLU A 396 -16.37 27.04 0.38
C GLU A 396 -16.19 25.77 -0.45
N VAL A 397 -17.12 24.82 -0.26
CA VAL A 397 -17.32 23.69 -1.20
C VAL A 397 -18.35 24.07 -2.29
N ASN A 398 -19.11 25.15 -2.09
CA ASN A 398 -20.18 25.60 -2.98
C ASN A 398 -20.02 27.09 -3.35
N GLY A 399 -18.89 27.46 -3.95
CA GLY A 399 -18.87 28.62 -4.86
C GLY A 399 -19.71 28.24 -6.09
N LEU A 400 -20.95 28.72 -6.16
CA LEU A 400 -22.00 28.10 -6.99
C LEU A 400 -21.85 28.37 -8.50
N SER A 401 -20.96 27.61 -9.13
CA SER A 401 -20.87 27.41 -10.59
C SER A 401 -20.89 25.92 -10.99
N SER A 402 -20.87 24.98 -10.04
CA SER A 402 -20.81 23.54 -10.32
C SER A 402 -22.19 22.90 -10.49
N SER A 403 -22.27 21.92 -11.39
CA SER A 403 -23.43 21.04 -11.63
C SER A 403 -23.55 19.89 -10.62
N VAL A 404 -22.77 19.91 -9.54
CA VAL A 404 -22.65 18.82 -8.56
C VAL A 404 -22.57 19.41 -7.17
N VAL A 405 -23.40 18.88 -6.25
CA VAL A 405 -23.36 19.22 -4.82
C VAL A 405 -23.17 17.95 -3.98
N VAL A 406 -22.23 18.01 -3.04
CA VAL A 406 -21.93 16.92 -2.11
C VAL A 406 -22.51 17.24 -0.73
N ILE A 407 -23.29 16.31 -0.20
CA ILE A 407 -23.86 16.33 1.15
C ILE A 407 -23.33 15.06 1.84
N LYS A 408 -22.75 15.20 3.04
CA LYS A 408 -22.26 14.09 3.87
C LYS A 408 -23.31 13.68 4.90
N ASN A 409 -23.18 12.48 5.47
CA ASN A 409 -24.10 11.96 6.49
C ASN A 409 -24.19 12.87 7.73
N ASP A 410 -23.05 13.43 8.14
CA ASP A 410 -22.96 14.29 9.35
C ASP A 410 -23.38 15.74 9.10
N ASP A 411 -23.43 16.17 7.84
CA ASP A 411 -23.94 17.49 7.49
C ASP A 411 -25.43 17.55 7.91
N PHE A 412 -25.84 18.63 8.57
CA PHE A 412 -27.18 18.79 9.17
C PHE A 412 -27.52 17.76 10.28
N GLY A 413 -26.54 17.07 10.85
CA GLY A 413 -26.74 16.15 11.98
C GLY A 413 -27.59 14.93 11.62
N GLY A 414 -27.42 14.39 10.40
CA GLY A 414 -28.14 13.22 9.91
C GLY A 414 -29.57 13.48 9.44
N GLN A 415 -30.05 14.73 9.41
CA GLN A 415 -31.45 15.03 9.09
C GLN A 415 -31.67 15.31 7.60
N TRP A 416 -32.06 14.28 6.85
CA TRP A 416 -32.35 14.38 5.39
C TRP A 416 -33.27 15.54 5.04
N THR A 417 -34.40 15.71 5.74
CA THR A 417 -35.38 16.78 5.43
C THR A 417 -34.77 18.19 5.57
N ALA A 418 -33.86 18.39 6.53
CA ALA A 418 -33.16 19.66 6.70
C ALA A 418 -32.13 19.87 5.58
N ALA A 419 -31.34 18.85 5.26
CA ALA A 419 -30.35 18.88 4.19
C ALA A 419 -30.99 19.12 2.81
N TRP A 420 -32.09 18.43 2.50
CA TRP A 420 -32.82 18.56 1.23
C TRP A 420 -33.52 19.92 1.10
N SER A 421 -34.08 20.44 2.20
CA SER A 421 -34.70 21.77 2.22
C SER A 421 -33.68 22.91 2.04
N ASP A 422 -32.52 22.83 2.71
CA ASP A 422 -31.42 23.78 2.51
C ASP A 422 -30.82 23.70 1.10
N PHE A 423 -30.67 22.48 0.57
CA PHE A 423 -30.22 22.26 -0.81
C PHE A 423 -31.20 22.87 -1.82
N THR A 424 -32.48 22.46 -1.79
CA THR A 424 -33.49 22.94 -2.75
C THR A 424 -33.66 24.45 -2.70
N ALA A 425 -33.70 25.06 -1.51
CA ALA A 425 -33.75 26.52 -1.37
C ALA A 425 -32.55 27.24 -2.01
N LYS A 426 -31.35 26.65 -1.97
CA LYS A 426 -30.17 27.18 -2.71
C LYS A 426 -30.34 27.02 -4.21
N MET A 427 -30.90 25.91 -4.67
CA MET A 427 -31.12 25.66 -6.10
C MET A 427 -32.16 26.61 -6.69
N ASP A 428 -33.23 26.91 -5.94
CA ASP A 428 -34.24 27.90 -6.33
C ASP A 428 -33.62 29.30 -6.52
N VAL A 429 -32.66 29.67 -5.67
CA VAL A 429 -31.91 30.93 -5.82
C VAL A 429 -31.07 30.94 -7.09
N ILE A 430 -30.36 29.86 -7.43
CA ILE A 430 -29.57 29.76 -8.67
C ILE A 430 -30.50 29.81 -9.90
N SER A 431 -31.58 29.02 -9.89
CA SER A 431 -32.62 28.97 -10.92
C SER A 431 -33.19 30.35 -11.24
N ALA A 432 -33.43 31.16 -10.19
CA ALA A 432 -33.93 32.53 -10.31
C ALA A 432 -32.84 33.55 -10.71
N GLN A 433 -31.60 33.39 -10.26
CA GLN A 433 -30.50 34.32 -10.56
C GLN A 433 -29.97 34.16 -12.00
N GLU A 434 -29.86 32.94 -12.50
CA GLU A 434 -29.29 32.65 -13.82
C GLU A 434 -30.34 32.54 -14.94
N ASP A 435 -31.62 32.54 -14.58
CA ASP A 435 -32.78 32.27 -15.46
C ASP A 435 -32.73 30.89 -16.13
N VAL A 436 -32.41 29.87 -15.32
CA VAL A 436 -32.28 28.47 -15.76
C VAL A 436 -33.35 27.57 -15.14
N GLU A 437 -33.78 26.55 -15.86
CA GLU A 437 -34.47 25.39 -15.28
C GLU A 437 -33.43 24.38 -14.79
N LEU A 438 -33.71 23.74 -13.65
CA LEU A 438 -32.80 22.83 -12.96
C LEU A 438 -33.46 21.47 -12.78
N GLU A 439 -32.85 20.44 -13.35
CA GLU A 439 -33.20 19.04 -13.08
C GLU A 439 -32.23 18.41 -12.10
N LEU A 440 -32.73 17.54 -11.22
CA LEU A 440 -32.01 17.02 -10.06
C LEU A 440 -32.06 15.49 -10.02
N ASN A 441 -30.97 14.84 -9.63
CA ASN A 441 -30.96 13.42 -9.24
C ASN A 441 -30.03 13.17 -8.05
N VAL A 442 -30.20 12.03 -7.37
CA VAL A 442 -29.41 11.66 -6.19
C VAL A 442 -28.52 10.46 -6.49
N VAL A 443 -27.21 10.62 -6.29
CA VAL A 443 -26.27 9.50 -6.22
C VAL A 443 -25.86 9.29 -4.77
N ILE A 444 -26.18 8.12 -4.23
CA ILE A 444 -25.70 7.66 -2.93
C ILE A 444 -24.36 6.97 -3.17
N SER A 445 -23.29 7.64 -2.73
CA SER A 445 -21.91 7.19 -2.89
C SER A 445 -21.63 5.88 -2.15
N PRO A 446 -20.57 5.16 -2.52
CA PRO A 446 -20.02 4.13 -1.66
C PRO A 446 -19.57 4.70 -0.30
N GLY A 447 -19.38 3.82 0.67
CA GLY A 447 -18.86 4.15 1.99
C GLY A 447 -18.45 2.89 2.75
N PRO A 448 -17.67 3.03 3.84
CA PRO A 448 -17.42 1.94 4.78
C PRO A 448 -18.64 1.69 5.67
N GLY A 449 -18.63 0.58 6.40
CA GLY A 449 -19.65 0.23 7.39
C GLY A 449 -20.78 -0.65 6.84
N HIS A 450 -21.95 -0.62 7.50
CA HIS A 450 -23.10 -1.46 7.18
C HIS A 450 -24.40 -0.65 7.07
N PRO A 451 -25.27 -0.88 6.07
CA PRO A 451 -26.43 -0.03 5.82
C PRO A 451 -27.55 -0.11 6.88
N SER A 452 -27.44 -1.02 7.85
CA SER A 452 -28.32 -1.06 9.04
C SER A 452 -27.92 -0.04 10.11
N GLU A 453 -26.66 0.40 10.12
CA GLU A 453 -26.14 1.26 11.17
C GLU A 453 -26.43 2.73 10.84
N PRO A 454 -27.20 3.46 11.68
CA PRO A 454 -27.57 4.84 11.38
C PRO A 454 -26.38 5.81 11.29
N GLN A 455 -25.26 5.48 11.94
CA GLN A 455 -24.02 6.26 11.87
C GLN A 455 -23.33 6.14 10.50
N ASP A 456 -23.46 4.98 9.85
CA ASP A 456 -22.84 4.72 8.55
C ASP A 456 -23.74 5.21 7.40
N PHE A 457 -25.06 5.07 7.55
CA PHE A 457 -25.99 5.17 6.42
C PHE A 457 -27.29 5.98 6.67
N GLY A 458 -27.46 6.61 7.84
CA GLY A 458 -28.72 7.21 8.29
C GLY A 458 -29.40 8.16 7.28
N LEU A 459 -28.70 9.20 6.83
CA LEU A 459 -29.21 10.19 5.88
C LEU A 459 -29.45 9.58 4.48
N CYS A 460 -28.63 8.60 4.09
CA CYS A 460 -28.77 7.87 2.82
C CYS A 460 -30.01 6.98 2.80
N ALA A 461 -30.35 6.33 3.93
CA ALA A 461 -31.57 5.55 4.07
C ALA A 461 -32.82 6.42 3.89
N ASP A 462 -32.82 7.64 4.42
CA ASP A 462 -33.91 8.60 4.25
C ASP A 462 -33.98 9.18 2.83
N ALA A 463 -32.84 9.38 2.17
CA ALA A 463 -32.81 9.73 0.74
C ALA A 463 -33.52 8.66 -0.11
N ILE A 464 -33.32 7.36 0.15
CA ILE A 464 -34.02 6.27 -0.55
C ILE A 464 -35.53 6.30 -0.27
N ARG A 465 -35.93 6.52 0.99
CA ARG A 465 -37.35 6.56 1.39
C ARG A 465 -38.10 7.70 0.73
N TYR A 466 -37.53 8.91 0.80
CA TYR A 466 -38.25 10.17 0.59
C TYR A 466 -37.84 10.95 -0.68
N SER A 467 -36.78 10.57 -1.40
CA SER A 467 -36.45 11.24 -2.67
C SER A 467 -37.59 11.12 -3.68
N THR A 468 -37.97 12.28 -4.23
CA THR A 468 -38.93 12.41 -5.34
C THR A 468 -38.25 12.38 -6.72
N VAL A 469 -36.92 12.37 -6.75
CA VAL A 469 -36.09 12.36 -7.96
C VAL A 469 -35.34 11.02 -8.11
N PRO A 470 -34.81 10.68 -9.31
CA PRO A 470 -34.08 9.43 -9.51
C PRO A 470 -32.93 9.23 -8.53
N VAL A 471 -32.73 7.97 -8.09
CA VAL A 471 -31.69 7.59 -7.14
C VAL A 471 -30.80 6.50 -7.72
N LEU A 472 -29.48 6.68 -7.66
CA LEU A 472 -28.48 5.64 -7.93
C LEU A 472 -27.68 5.35 -6.67
N GLY A 473 -27.77 4.13 -6.15
CA GLY A 473 -26.93 3.64 -5.06
C GLY A 473 -25.69 2.90 -5.58
N VAL A 474 -24.49 3.32 -5.15
CA VAL A 474 -23.23 2.64 -5.48
C VAL A 474 -22.69 1.91 -4.26
N CYS A 475 -22.37 0.63 -4.41
CA CYS A 475 -21.86 -0.28 -3.36
C CYS A 475 -22.70 -0.25 -2.06
N LEU A 476 -22.28 0.51 -1.04
CA LEU A 476 -23.09 0.71 0.19
C LEU A 476 -24.47 1.29 -0.11
N GLY A 477 -24.60 2.17 -1.12
CA GLY A 477 -25.90 2.69 -1.57
C GLY A 477 -26.80 1.61 -2.19
N HIS A 478 -26.23 0.64 -2.90
CA HIS A 478 -26.95 -0.51 -3.47
C HIS A 478 -27.43 -1.47 -2.36
N GLN A 479 -26.55 -1.76 -1.40
CA GLN A 479 -26.88 -2.57 -0.22
C GLN A 479 -27.95 -1.89 0.64
N GLY A 480 -27.85 -0.56 0.80
CA GLY A 480 -28.83 0.27 1.46
C GLY A 480 -30.19 0.31 0.79
N LEU A 481 -30.24 0.25 -0.54
CA LEU A 481 -31.48 0.14 -1.30
C LEU A 481 -32.24 -1.15 -0.92
N ALA A 482 -31.56 -2.29 -0.84
CA ALA A 482 -32.14 -3.53 -0.33
C ALA A 482 -32.57 -3.42 1.14
N GLN A 483 -31.67 -2.92 2.00
CA GLN A 483 -31.91 -2.81 3.45
C GLN A 483 -33.13 -1.93 3.80
N VAL A 484 -33.35 -0.83 3.05
CA VAL A 484 -34.48 0.08 3.25
C VAL A 484 -35.82 -0.56 2.87
N TYR A 485 -35.85 -1.40 1.83
CA TYR A 485 -37.04 -2.14 1.42
C TYR A 485 -37.16 -3.52 2.10
N GLY A 486 -36.45 -3.75 3.22
CA GLY A 486 -36.60 -4.97 4.03
C GLY A 486 -35.82 -6.19 3.52
N GLY A 487 -34.98 -6.02 2.50
CA GLY A 487 -34.02 -7.02 2.07
C GLY A 487 -32.89 -7.25 3.09
N GLN A 488 -32.22 -8.40 2.98
CA GLN A 488 -31.10 -8.75 3.86
C GLN A 488 -29.75 -8.48 3.19
N VAL A 489 -28.90 -7.72 3.87
CA VAL A 489 -27.48 -7.61 3.53
C VAL A 489 -26.69 -8.61 4.39
N VAL A 490 -25.76 -9.34 3.77
CA VAL A 490 -24.94 -10.38 4.40
C VAL A 490 -23.47 -10.19 4.00
N LYS A 491 -22.57 -10.89 4.68
CA LYS A 491 -21.16 -10.93 4.28
C LYS A 491 -21.02 -11.65 2.95
N ALA A 492 -20.16 -11.12 2.08
CA ALA A 492 -19.71 -11.85 0.90
C ALA A 492 -18.96 -13.12 1.34
N GLU A 493 -19.14 -14.21 0.60
CA GLU A 493 -18.36 -15.44 0.79
C GLU A 493 -16.86 -15.17 0.52
N GLU A 494 -16.58 -14.37 -0.51
CA GLU A 494 -15.25 -13.88 -0.84
C GLU A 494 -15.19 -12.33 -0.89
N VAL A 495 -14.13 -11.74 -0.32
CA VAL A 495 -13.94 -10.28 -0.24
C VAL A 495 -13.18 -9.78 -1.47
N MET A 496 -13.86 -9.09 -2.38
CA MET A 496 -13.37 -8.83 -3.75
C MET A 496 -12.68 -7.46 -3.93
N HIS A 497 -12.03 -6.92 -2.91
CA HIS A 497 -11.48 -5.56 -2.93
C HIS A 497 -10.37 -5.34 -3.97
N GLY A 498 -10.52 -4.33 -4.82
CA GLY A 498 -9.56 -4.00 -5.88
C GLY A 498 -9.51 -5.01 -7.03
N ARG A 499 -10.44 -5.99 -7.05
CA ARG A 499 -10.48 -7.08 -8.03
C ARG A 499 -11.60 -6.90 -9.03
N THR A 500 -11.40 -7.40 -10.25
CA THR A 500 -12.38 -7.33 -11.34
C THR A 500 -13.32 -8.53 -11.35
N SER A 501 -14.51 -8.37 -11.93
CA SER A 501 -15.41 -9.48 -12.28
C SER A 501 -16.23 -9.11 -13.51
N ARG A 502 -16.68 -10.11 -14.28
CA ARG A 502 -17.67 -9.89 -15.34
C ARG A 502 -19.07 -9.76 -14.72
N VAL A 503 -19.87 -8.85 -15.27
CA VAL A 503 -21.26 -8.62 -14.88
C VAL A 503 -22.17 -8.92 -16.06
N PHE A 504 -23.15 -9.78 -15.80
CA PHE A 504 -24.17 -10.19 -16.75
C PHE A 504 -25.52 -9.63 -16.32
N PHE A 505 -26.19 -8.91 -17.20
CA PHE A 505 -27.51 -8.33 -16.94
C PHE A 505 -28.62 -9.07 -17.70
N GLU A 506 -29.82 -9.05 -17.11
CA GLU A 506 -31.03 -9.62 -17.71
C GLU A 506 -31.56 -8.68 -18.79
N GLU A 507 -31.89 -9.20 -19.98
CA GLU A 507 -32.43 -8.39 -21.08
C GLU A 507 -33.87 -7.93 -20.79
N GLY A 508 -34.15 -6.65 -21.06
CA GLY A 508 -35.48 -6.06 -20.93
C GLY A 508 -35.44 -4.59 -20.51
N VAL A 509 -36.61 -3.95 -20.55
CA VAL A 509 -36.77 -2.48 -20.42
C VAL A 509 -35.99 -1.88 -19.24
N ALA A 510 -36.01 -2.50 -18.06
CA ALA A 510 -35.30 -1.95 -16.89
C ALA A 510 -33.77 -2.01 -17.00
N ALA A 511 -33.21 -2.96 -17.74
CA ALA A 511 -31.79 -3.00 -18.08
C ALA A 511 -31.47 -2.02 -19.23
N GLU A 512 -32.37 -1.86 -20.21
CA GLU A 512 -32.27 -0.84 -21.26
C GLU A 512 -32.27 0.60 -20.71
N LEU A 513 -32.69 0.83 -19.45
CA LEU A 513 -32.60 2.13 -18.79
C LEU A 513 -31.18 2.44 -18.26
N LEU A 514 -30.52 1.49 -17.58
CA LEU A 514 -29.22 1.74 -16.93
C LEU A 514 -28.01 1.21 -17.71
N PHE A 515 -28.20 0.14 -18.50
CA PHE A 515 -27.16 -0.55 -19.27
C PHE A 515 -27.30 -0.35 -20.79
N ALA A 516 -28.04 0.68 -21.24
CA ALA A 516 -28.04 1.09 -22.64
C ALA A 516 -26.61 1.34 -23.16
N HIS A 517 -26.35 0.88 -24.39
CA HIS A 517 -25.05 0.98 -25.07
C HIS A 517 -23.89 0.23 -24.36
N ILE A 518 -24.18 -0.65 -23.40
CA ILE A 518 -23.19 -1.47 -22.69
C ILE A 518 -23.33 -2.94 -23.13
N PRO A 519 -22.25 -3.63 -23.52
CA PRO A 519 -22.30 -5.05 -23.86
C PRO A 519 -22.53 -5.91 -22.60
N ASN A 520 -23.28 -7.00 -22.76
CA ASN A 520 -23.49 -7.95 -21.68
C ASN A 520 -22.18 -8.73 -21.38
N GLY A 521 -21.85 -8.95 -20.11
CA GLY A 521 -20.59 -9.60 -19.70
C GLY A 521 -19.37 -8.67 -19.58
N PHE A 522 -19.58 -7.36 -19.42
CA PHE A 522 -18.54 -6.33 -19.22
C PHE A 522 -17.83 -6.46 -17.85
N GLN A 523 -16.61 -5.94 -17.75
CA GLN A 523 -15.79 -6.01 -16.53
C GLN A 523 -15.99 -4.81 -15.60
N VAL A 524 -16.06 -5.07 -14.30
CA VAL A 524 -16.19 -4.04 -13.25
C VAL A 524 -15.24 -4.30 -12.09
N VAL A 525 -14.82 -3.25 -11.38
CA VAL A 525 -14.05 -3.38 -10.12
C VAL A 525 -14.98 -3.47 -8.91
N ARG A 526 -14.66 -4.36 -7.97
CA ARG A 526 -15.39 -4.61 -6.72
C ARG A 526 -14.61 -4.06 -5.51
N TYR A 527 -15.34 -3.53 -4.52
CA TYR A 527 -14.81 -3.06 -3.23
C TYR A 527 -15.75 -3.44 -2.07
N HIS A 528 -16.38 -4.61 -2.16
CA HIS A 528 -17.41 -5.00 -1.21
C HIS A 528 -17.04 -6.26 -0.38
N SER A 529 -17.19 -6.12 0.93
CA SER A 529 -17.23 -7.22 1.92
C SER A 529 -18.64 -7.71 2.22
N LEU A 530 -19.65 -6.98 1.72
CA LEU A 530 -21.07 -7.20 1.98
C LEU A 530 -21.80 -7.32 0.63
N VAL A 531 -22.89 -8.07 0.59
CA VAL A 531 -23.73 -8.31 -0.59
C VAL A 531 -25.19 -8.41 -0.19
N ILE A 532 -26.10 -8.14 -1.13
CA ILE A 532 -27.51 -8.50 -0.95
C ILE A 532 -27.61 -10.03 -0.96
N ASN A 533 -28.29 -10.61 0.04
CA ASN A 533 -28.61 -12.04 0.05
C ASN A 533 -29.61 -12.34 -1.09
N PRO A 534 -29.25 -13.18 -2.08
CA PRO A 534 -30.11 -13.47 -3.23
C PRO A 534 -31.44 -14.17 -2.84
N GLU A 535 -31.50 -14.85 -1.69
CA GLU A 535 -32.72 -15.48 -1.16
C GLU A 535 -33.65 -14.52 -0.41
N LYS A 536 -33.18 -13.28 -0.17
CA LYS A 536 -33.86 -12.24 0.64
C LYS A 536 -33.83 -10.88 -0.07
N VAL A 537 -33.99 -10.89 -1.40
CA VAL A 537 -34.34 -9.70 -2.17
C VAL A 537 -35.84 -9.41 -1.94
N PRO A 538 -36.23 -8.18 -1.57
CA PRO A 538 -37.63 -7.84 -1.31
C PRO A 538 -38.42 -7.70 -2.63
N GLU A 539 -39.74 -7.87 -2.58
CA GLU A 539 -40.58 -7.88 -3.78
C GLU A 539 -40.56 -6.55 -4.55
N GLU A 540 -40.34 -5.44 -3.85
CA GLU A 540 -40.19 -4.09 -4.43
C GLU A 540 -38.99 -3.98 -5.38
N LEU A 541 -37.99 -4.84 -5.25
CA LEU A 541 -36.77 -4.84 -6.06
C LEU A 541 -36.79 -5.95 -7.12
N HIS A 542 -36.27 -5.61 -8.29
CA HIS A 542 -35.91 -6.52 -9.37
C HIS A 542 -34.39 -6.62 -9.43
N VAL A 543 -33.84 -7.84 -9.51
CA VAL A 543 -32.41 -8.01 -9.79
C VAL A 543 -32.20 -7.72 -11.28
N LEU A 544 -31.25 -6.84 -11.62
CA LEU A 544 -30.94 -6.52 -13.01
C LEU A 544 -29.68 -7.23 -13.50
N ALA A 545 -28.71 -7.47 -12.62
CA ALA A 545 -27.43 -8.05 -13.01
C ALA A 545 -26.79 -8.90 -11.91
N ARG A 546 -25.98 -9.86 -12.32
CA ARG A 546 -25.21 -10.77 -11.47
C ARG A 546 -23.80 -10.99 -12.02
N THR A 547 -22.91 -11.52 -11.19
CA THR A 547 -21.66 -12.15 -11.65
C THR A 547 -21.88 -13.63 -12.02
N GLU A 548 -20.84 -14.28 -12.56
CA GLU A 548 -20.82 -15.71 -12.88
C GLU A 548 -21.07 -16.60 -11.64
N ASP A 549 -20.55 -16.19 -10.49
CA ASP A 549 -20.80 -16.78 -9.16
C ASP A 549 -22.18 -16.41 -8.55
N GLY A 550 -23.05 -15.72 -9.31
CA GLY A 550 -24.44 -15.47 -8.95
C GLY A 550 -24.69 -14.31 -7.97
N VAL A 551 -23.63 -13.63 -7.51
CA VAL A 551 -23.73 -12.46 -6.63
C VAL A 551 -24.56 -11.36 -7.30
N VAL A 552 -25.48 -10.75 -6.56
CA VAL A 552 -26.31 -9.65 -7.06
C VAL A 552 -25.43 -8.42 -7.29
N MET A 553 -25.35 -7.96 -8.54
CA MET A 553 -24.51 -6.84 -8.96
C MET A 553 -25.29 -5.58 -9.34
N ALA A 554 -26.57 -5.71 -9.71
CA ALA A 554 -27.46 -4.57 -9.88
C ALA A 554 -28.90 -4.90 -9.49
N VAL A 555 -29.62 -3.90 -8.99
CA VAL A 555 -31.06 -3.96 -8.69
C VAL A 555 -31.77 -2.69 -9.16
N HIS A 556 -33.07 -2.80 -9.42
CA HIS A 556 -33.96 -1.68 -9.74
C HIS A 556 -35.29 -1.83 -8.98
N HIS A 557 -35.79 -0.74 -8.42
CA HIS A 557 -37.09 -0.72 -7.77
C HIS A 557 -38.22 -0.73 -8.81
N ARG A 558 -39.22 -1.61 -8.68
CA ARG A 558 -40.23 -1.86 -9.73
C ARG A 558 -41.09 -0.65 -10.13
N VAL A 559 -41.30 0.30 -9.23
CA VAL A 559 -42.15 1.50 -9.45
C VAL A 559 -41.38 2.83 -9.47
N LYS A 560 -40.58 3.12 -8.43
CA LYS A 560 -39.75 4.33 -8.34
C LYS A 560 -38.50 4.24 -9.25
N PRO A 561 -37.98 5.36 -9.79
CA PRO A 561 -36.73 5.41 -10.56
C PRO A 561 -35.50 5.29 -9.64
N GLN A 562 -35.35 4.14 -8.98
CA GLN A 562 -34.27 3.86 -8.03
C GLN A 562 -33.49 2.63 -8.47
N PHE A 563 -32.20 2.83 -8.71
CA PHE A 563 -31.26 1.82 -9.16
C PHE A 563 -30.15 1.66 -8.13
N GLY A 564 -29.54 0.48 -8.08
CA GLY A 564 -28.33 0.27 -7.31
C GLY A 564 -27.36 -0.65 -8.02
N VAL A 565 -26.07 -0.34 -8.01
CA VAL A 565 -24.97 -1.18 -8.49
C VAL A 565 -24.00 -1.54 -7.36
N GLN A 566 -23.61 -2.80 -7.25
CA GLN A 566 -22.73 -3.31 -6.19
C GLN A 566 -21.24 -3.04 -6.48
N PHE A 567 -20.89 -2.87 -7.75
CA PHE A 567 -19.57 -2.46 -8.21
C PHE A 567 -19.42 -0.93 -8.20
N HIS A 568 -18.22 -0.46 -8.54
CA HIS A 568 -17.87 0.96 -8.58
C HIS A 568 -17.70 1.44 -10.03
N PRO A 569 -18.71 2.08 -10.66
CA PRO A 569 -18.58 2.60 -12.02
C PRO A 569 -17.46 3.64 -12.17
N GLU A 570 -17.08 4.31 -11.09
CA GLU A 570 -16.03 5.34 -11.07
C GLU A 570 -14.60 4.78 -11.04
N ALA A 571 -14.42 3.49 -10.72
CA ALA A 571 -13.11 2.84 -10.57
C ALA A 571 -12.35 2.73 -11.90
N VAL A 572 -11.01 2.83 -11.86
CA VAL A 572 -10.18 3.02 -13.06
C VAL A 572 -10.27 1.87 -14.08
N CYS A 573 -10.58 0.65 -13.62
CA CYS A 573 -10.76 -0.53 -14.48
C CYS A 573 -12.22 -1.00 -14.63
N SER A 574 -13.21 -0.18 -14.25
CA SER A 574 -14.60 -0.49 -14.55
C SER A 574 -14.94 -0.05 -15.97
N GLU A 575 -15.23 -1.02 -16.84
CA GLU A 575 -15.66 -0.75 -18.21
C GLU A 575 -17.01 -0.01 -18.20
N PHE A 576 -17.20 0.90 -19.16
CA PHE A 576 -18.45 1.64 -19.38
C PHE A 576 -18.96 2.49 -18.21
N GLY A 577 -18.14 2.77 -17.19
CA GLY A 577 -18.52 3.58 -16.03
C GLY A 577 -19.15 4.94 -16.36
N TYR A 578 -18.54 5.68 -17.29
CA TYR A 578 -19.11 6.94 -17.81
C TYR A 578 -20.44 6.75 -18.54
N GLN A 579 -20.65 5.64 -19.24
CA GLN A 579 -21.92 5.33 -19.90
C GLN A 579 -23.03 5.03 -18.89
N ILE A 580 -22.72 4.36 -17.77
CA ILE A 580 -23.68 4.14 -16.67
C ILE A 580 -24.13 5.48 -16.07
N PHE A 581 -23.20 6.41 -15.82
CA PHE A 581 -23.55 7.74 -15.33
C PHE A 581 -24.29 8.59 -16.37
N GLN A 582 -23.98 8.46 -17.67
CA GLN A 582 -24.75 9.09 -18.75
C GLN A 582 -26.18 8.56 -18.81
N ASN A 583 -26.35 7.24 -18.81
CA ASN A 583 -27.66 6.60 -18.79
C ASN A 583 -28.49 7.09 -17.58
N PHE A 584 -27.90 7.13 -16.38
CA PHE A 584 -28.58 7.65 -15.20
C PHE A 584 -28.93 9.15 -15.28
N GLN A 585 -28.10 9.96 -15.95
CA GLN A 585 -28.44 11.35 -16.27
C GLN A 585 -29.63 11.41 -17.24
N ASP A 586 -29.64 10.60 -18.30
CA ASP A 586 -30.70 10.59 -19.32
C ASP A 586 -32.07 10.16 -18.75
N LEU A 587 -32.07 9.27 -17.75
CA LEU A 587 -33.26 8.92 -16.96
C LEU A 587 -33.83 10.10 -16.15
N THR A 588 -32.98 11.02 -15.73
CA THR A 588 -33.41 12.25 -15.04
C THR A 588 -34.14 13.18 -16.01
N LEU A 589 -33.62 13.25 -17.23
CA LEU A 589 -34.09 14.08 -18.34
C LEU A 589 -35.35 13.54 -19.04
N GLN A 590 -35.80 12.33 -18.69
CA GLN A 590 -36.82 11.57 -19.42
C GLN A 590 -36.48 11.44 -20.92
N GLN A 591 -35.18 11.38 -21.24
CA GLN A 591 -34.64 11.27 -22.59
C GLN A 591 -34.33 9.80 -22.93
N SER A 592 -34.31 9.48 -24.21
CA SER A 592 -33.78 8.19 -24.67
C SER A 592 -32.28 8.12 -24.39
N ALA A 593 -31.80 6.97 -23.91
CA ALA A 593 -30.41 6.80 -23.51
C ALA A 593 -29.44 7.14 -24.66
N SER A 594 -28.56 8.11 -24.39
CA SER A 594 -27.60 8.68 -25.32
C SER A 594 -26.25 7.95 -25.23
N LYS A 595 -25.47 7.97 -26.32
CA LYS A 595 -24.12 7.43 -26.30
C LYS A 595 -23.18 8.44 -25.62
N CYS A 596 -22.49 8.01 -24.58
CA CYS A 596 -21.52 8.86 -23.88
C CYS A 596 -20.33 9.17 -24.81
N LEU A 597 -20.08 10.47 -25.04
CA LEU A 597 -18.95 10.95 -25.84
C LEU A 597 -17.62 10.93 -25.07
N LEU A 598 -17.66 10.73 -23.75
CA LEU A 598 -16.48 10.56 -22.88
C LEU A 598 -16.02 9.09 -22.79
N HIS A 599 -16.32 8.29 -23.82
CA HIS A 599 -15.80 6.93 -23.93
C HIS A 599 -14.25 6.96 -23.98
N HIS A 600 -13.60 5.84 -23.65
CA HIS A 600 -12.13 5.71 -23.65
C HIS A 600 -11.49 5.72 -25.06
N GLU A 601 -11.93 6.60 -25.95
CA GLU A 601 -11.17 6.98 -27.14
C GLU A 601 -9.90 7.70 -26.70
N LYS A 602 -8.82 7.53 -27.48
CA LYS A 602 -7.49 8.06 -27.14
C LYS A 602 -7.58 9.57 -26.91
N HIS A 603 -7.28 9.99 -25.69
CA HIS A 603 -7.22 11.41 -25.33
C HIS A 603 -6.26 12.16 -26.27
N PRO A 604 -6.52 13.44 -26.56
CA PRO A 604 -5.72 14.20 -27.51
C PRO A 604 -4.25 14.19 -27.11
N ASP A 605 -3.38 13.88 -28.09
CA ASP A 605 -1.94 14.02 -27.95
C ASP A 605 -1.57 15.43 -27.44
N GLN A 606 -0.47 15.53 -26.70
CA GLN A 606 0.01 16.80 -26.15
C GLN A 606 0.21 17.89 -27.22
N ASP A 607 0.41 17.49 -28.48
CA ASP A 607 0.55 18.41 -29.61
C ASP A 607 -0.77 19.10 -30.03
N ALA A 608 -1.94 18.54 -29.69
CA ALA A 608 -3.22 19.21 -29.93
C ALA A 608 -3.34 20.53 -29.12
N PHE A 609 -2.80 20.58 -27.90
CA PHE A 609 -2.80 21.80 -27.08
C PHE A 609 -1.79 22.85 -27.55
N LYS A 610 -0.63 22.44 -28.09
CA LYS A 610 0.30 23.38 -28.74
C LYS A 610 -0.35 24.13 -29.91
N SER A 611 -1.24 23.46 -30.67
CA SER A 611 -1.97 24.12 -31.76
C SER A 611 -2.90 25.24 -31.27
N LEU A 612 -3.50 25.09 -30.08
CA LEU A 612 -4.36 26.09 -29.46
C LEU A 612 -3.58 27.27 -28.86
N GLU A 613 -2.37 27.05 -28.33
CA GLU A 613 -1.49 28.15 -27.91
C GLU A 613 -0.92 28.94 -29.10
N VAL A 614 -0.61 28.27 -30.21
CA VAL A 614 -0.15 28.93 -31.44
C VAL A 614 -1.26 29.81 -32.05
N ASP A 615 -2.50 29.34 -32.11
CA ASP A 615 -3.64 30.15 -32.59
C ASP A 615 -3.92 31.34 -31.64
N ARG A 616 -3.65 31.18 -30.33
CA ARG A 616 -3.73 32.28 -29.35
C ARG A 616 -2.62 33.33 -29.52
N LYS A 617 -1.43 32.94 -30.00
CA LYS A 617 -0.34 33.87 -30.38
C LYS A 617 -0.51 34.46 -31.79
N GLN A 618 -1.25 33.82 -32.68
CA GLN A 618 -1.50 34.31 -34.04
C GLN A 618 -2.71 35.25 -34.14
N ARG A 619 -3.72 35.10 -33.27
CA ARG A 619 -4.78 36.09 -33.09
C ARG A 619 -4.28 37.20 -32.19
N GLY A 620 -3.65 38.21 -32.78
CA GLY A 620 -3.14 39.41 -32.09
C GLY A 620 -4.24 40.22 -31.39
N MET A 621 -4.69 39.75 -30.23
CA MET A 621 -5.31 40.58 -29.21
C MET A 621 -4.18 41.28 -28.46
N GLU A 622 -4.03 42.57 -28.71
CA GLU A 622 -3.24 43.43 -27.82
C GLU A 622 -3.82 43.32 -26.41
N GLU A 623 -2.98 42.97 -25.44
CA GLU A 623 -3.38 42.99 -24.03
C GLU A 623 -3.80 44.42 -23.65
N PRO A 624 -4.85 44.61 -22.83
CA PRO A 624 -5.18 45.94 -22.34
C PRO A 624 -3.96 46.49 -21.59
N GLY A 625 -3.45 47.64 -22.05
CA GLY A 625 -2.21 48.23 -21.51
C GLY A 625 -2.32 48.43 -20.00
N ASP A 626 -1.58 47.62 -19.25
CA ASP A 626 -1.62 47.61 -17.80
C ASP A 626 -0.81 48.79 -17.26
N GLU A 627 -1.44 49.98 -17.19
CA GLU A 627 -0.91 51.16 -16.51
C GLU A 627 -0.93 50.98 -14.99
N HIS A 628 -0.31 49.91 -14.50
CA HIS A 628 -0.02 49.69 -13.09
C HIS A 628 1.46 50.00 -12.81
N ALA A 629 1.66 51.07 -12.04
CA ALA A 629 2.95 51.68 -11.79
C ALA A 629 3.86 50.86 -10.85
N ASP A 630 5.16 50.91 -11.17
CA ASP A 630 6.35 50.61 -10.37
C ASP A 630 6.49 49.27 -9.61
N VAL A 631 7.54 48.55 -10.02
CA VAL A 631 8.07 47.29 -9.44
C VAL A 631 8.62 47.51 -8.03
N PRO A 632 8.21 46.68 -7.05
CA PRO A 632 9.17 45.85 -6.33
C PRO A 632 8.65 44.42 -6.03
N GLY A 633 9.48 43.41 -5.78
CA GLY A 633 10.94 43.46 -5.63
C GLY A 633 11.58 42.12 -5.23
N CYS A 634 11.40 41.06 -6.02
CA CYS A 634 12.26 39.86 -5.99
C CYS A 634 12.47 39.29 -7.41
N ARG A 635 13.66 38.73 -7.67
CA ARG A 635 14.05 38.02 -8.90
C ARG A 635 14.71 36.69 -8.55
N VAL A 636 14.61 35.69 -9.43
CA VAL A 636 15.39 34.46 -9.33
C VAL A 636 16.60 34.60 -10.24
N LEU A 637 17.80 34.71 -9.66
CA LEU A 637 19.07 34.79 -10.38
C LEU A 637 19.63 33.39 -10.57
N VAL A 638 20.01 33.04 -11.79
CA VAL A 638 20.64 31.74 -12.10
C VAL A 638 21.91 31.91 -12.93
N ASN A 639 22.93 31.13 -12.61
CA ASN A 639 24.15 30.99 -13.41
C ASN A 639 24.49 29.51 -13.62
N CYS A 640 24.93 29.14 -14.83
CA CYS A 640 25.52 27.84 -15.10
C CYS A 640 26.99 27.85 -14.66
N ALA A 641 27.21 27.76 -13.33
CA ALA A 641 28.50 27.95 -12.68
C ALA A 641 29.59 26.95 -13.13
N LEU A 642 29.21 25.74 -13.57
CA LEU A 642 30.17 24.78 -14.14
C LEU A 642 29.48 23.82 -15.12
N SER A 643 30.20 23.36 -16.13
CA SER A 643 29.75 22.31 -17.05
C SER A 643 30.87 21.29 -17.27
N GLY A 644 30.49 20.06 -17.63
CA GLY A 644 31.41 18.95 -17.85
C GLY A 644 31.75 18.13 -16.59
N VAL A 645 31.39 18.62 -15.39
CA VAL A 645 31.70 17.98 -14.10
C VAL A 645 30.51 18.08 -13.14
N ALA A 646 29.50 17.21 -13.32
CA ALA A 646 28.31 17.13 -12.48
C ALA A 646 27.91 15.68 -12.14
N SER A 647 28.89 14.79 -11.90
CA SER A 647 28.61 13.39 -11.55
C SER A 647 28.00 13.24 -10.14
N LEU A 648 27.41 12.07 -9.85
CA LEU A 648 26.86 11.75 -8.53
C LEU A 648 27.92 11.79 -7.41
N GLU A 649 29.16 11.44 -7.73
CA GLU A 649 30.31 11.43 -6.82
C GLU A 649 30.83 12.85 -6.59
N PHE A 650 30.85 13.70 -7.62
CA PHE A 650 31.23 15.10 -7.46
C PHE A 650 30.19 15.88 -6.65
N ALA A 651 28.89 15.62 -6.85
CA ALA A 651 27.83 16.17 -6.00
C ALA A 651 28.03 15.80 -4.51
N GLU A 652 28.39 14.54 -4.23
CA GLU A 652 28.69 14.07 -2.88
C GLU A 652 29.91 14.74 -2.25
N PHE A 653 30.95 15.01 -3.06
CA PHE A 653 32.15 15.73 -2.65
C PHE A 653 31.83 17.20 -2.33
N VAL A 654 31.19 17.90 -3.27
CA VAL A 654 30.77 19.31 -3.14
C VAL A 654 29.86 19.51 -1.93
N PHE A 655 28.91 18.58 -1.67
CA PHE A 655 28.05 18.70 -0.49
C PHE A 655 28.85 18.67 0.82
N GLY A 656 29.84 17.79 0.95
CA GLY A 656 30.67 17.73 2.15
C GLY A 656 31.52 18.99 2.35
N GLU A 657 32.16 19.46 1.27
CA GLU A 657 33.10 20.58 1.30
C GLU A 657 32.44 21.97 1.46
N LEU A 658 31.13 22.08 1.19
CA LEU A 658 30.38 23.35 1.25
C LEU A 658 29.29 23.38 2.31
N PHE A 659 28.61 22.26 2.56
CA PHE A 659 27.38 22.20 3.36
C PHE A 659 27.42 21.16 4.49
N GLY A 660 28.50 20.39 4.61
CA GLY A 660 28.66 19.34 5.63
C GLY A 660 28.74 19.89 7.06
N ASP A 661 29.43 21.02 7.25
CA ASP A 661 29.58 21.71 8.53
C ASP A 661 28.51 22.79 8.77
N SER A 662 27.56 22.96 7.85
CA SER A 662 26.49 23.96 7.98
C SER A 662 25.54 23.64 9.14
N LYS A 663 25.02 24.70 9.77
CA LYS A 663 24.10 24.56 10.91
C LYS A 663 22.79 23.87 10.53
N ARG A 664 22.25 24.18 9.36
CA ARG A 664 21.12 23.46 8.76
C ARG A 664 21.42 23.32 7.28
N SER A 665 21.39 22.10 6.76
CA SER A 665 21.66 21.82 5.35
C SER A 665 20.82 20.68 4.82
N PHE A 666 20.65 20.66 3.50
CA PHE A 666 19.86 19.66 2.82
C PHE A 666 20.50 19.26 1.49
N TRP A 667 20.24 18.03 1.09
CA TRP A 667 20.59 17.47 -0.20
C TRP A 667 19.43 16.58 -0.64
N LEU A 668 18.60 17.06 -1.57
CA LEU A 668 17.65 16.22 -2.30
C LEU A 668 18.42 15.56 -3.44
N ASP A 669 18.34 14.24 -3.58
CA ASP A 669 19.36 13.47 -4.29
C ASP A 669 18.78 12.36 -5.17
N SER A 670 19.30 12.30 -6.40
CA SER A 670 18.98 11.29 -7.41
C SER A 670 20.02 10.16 -7.42
N SER A 671 20.30 9.58 -6.26
CA SER A 671 21.40 8.62 -6.03
C SER A 671 21.48 7.40 -6.97
N ASN A 672 20.41 7.10 -7.71
CA ASN A 672 20.36 6.00 -8.69
C ASN A 672 20.51 6.44 -10.16
N HIS A 673 20.80 7.71 -10.50
CA HIS A 673 20.87 8.21 -11.89
C HIS A 673 21.66 7.29 -12.83
N ASN A 674 22.89 6.94 -12.43
CA ASN A 674 23.81 6.09 -13.18
C ASN A 674 23.39 4.60 -13.27
N VAL A 675 22.29 4.23 -12.62
CA VAL A 675 21.95 2.82 -12.30
C VAL A 675 20.54 2.42 -12.77
N VAL A 676 19.75 3.36 -13.31
CA VAL A 676 18.43 3.07 -13.89
C VAL A 676 18.58 2.36 -15.24
N ALA A 677 18.16 1.09 -15.30
CA ALA A 677 18.19 0.32 -16.53
C ALA A 677 16.89 0.50 -17.35
N GLY A 678 17.01 1.07 -18.55
CA GLY A 678 16.07 0.81 -19.67
C GLY A 678 14.71 1.52 -19.68
N SER A 679 14.38 2.36 -18.70
CA SER A 679 13.13 3.14 -18.68
C SER A 679 13.44 4.65 -18.74
N PRO A 680 13.04 5.37 -19.82
CA PRO A 680 13.22 6.83 -19.92
C PRO A 680 12.55 7.59 -18.77
N ASP A 681 11.37 7.12 -18.33
CA ASP A 681 10.62 7.72 -17.21
C ASP A 681 11.38 7.57 -15.88
N ALA A 682 12.00 6.42 -15.63
CA ALA A 682 12.78 6.19 -14.41
C ALA A 682 14.09 6.99 -14.42
N ALA A 683 14.75 7.13 -15.58
CA ALA A 683 15.95 7.96 -15.70
C ALA A 683 15.63 9.46 -15.54
N ALA A 684 14.47 9.91 -16.04
CA ALA A 684 14.00 11.28 -15.89
C ALA A 684 13.61 11.65 -14.45
N GLN A 685 13.12 10.69 -13.66
CA GLN A 685 12.85 10.87 -12.23
C GLN A 685 14.14 11.14 -11.43
N SER A 686 15.27 10.60 -11.89
CA SER A 686 16.57 10.67 -11.20
C SER A 686 17.53 11.70 -11.81
N ARG A 687 17.04 12.82 -12.37
CA ARG A 687 17.91 13.76 -13.12
C ARG A 687 18.78 14.70 -12.26
N PHE A 688 18.31 15.07 -11.06
CA PHE A 688 18.86 16.22 -10.33
C PHE A 688 19.30 15.90 -8.90
N SER A 689 20.40 16.54 -8.46
CA SER A 689 20.66 16.79 -7.05
C SER A 689 20.46 18.28 -6.74
N ILE A 690 19.72 18.60 -5.68
CA ILE A 690 19.48 19.98 -5.21
C ILE A 690 20.02 20.08 -3.79
N MET A 691 20.91 21.04 -3.54
CA MET A 691 21.56 21.19 -2.23
C MET A 691 21.73 22.66 -1.82
N GLY A 692 21.76 22.88 -0.51
CA GLY A 692 21.94 24.20 0.10
C GLY A 692 21.93 24.13 1.61
N ASP A 693 22.02 25.30 2.23
CA ASP A 693 22.04 25.48 3.67
C ASP A 693 21.25 26.72 4.11
N ASP A 694 21.34 27.06 5.40
CA ASP A 694 20.66 28.21 5.98
C ASP A 694 21.46 29.53 5.93
N SER A 695 22.53 29.64 5.14
CA SER A 695 23.45 30.79 5.15
C SER A 695 23.01 32.01 4.34
N GLY A 696 21.98 31.89 3.49
CA GLY A 696 21.56 32.97 2.61
C GLY A 696 20.85 34.14 3.31
N PRO A 697 20.85 35.35 2.72
CA PRO A 697 20.36 36.58 3.33
C PRO A 697 18.85 36.60 3.64
N LEU A 698 18.05 35.76 2.97
CA LEU A 698 16.61 35.62 3.21
C LEU A 698 16.26 34.30 3.93
N SER A 699 17.26 33.48 4.26
CA SER A 699 17.05 32.15 4.83
C SER A 699 16.57 32.18 6.29
N TYR A 700 15.69 31.23 6.60
CA TYR A 700 15.26 30.87 7.95
C TYR A 700 14.74 29.44 7.96
N CYS A 701 14.73 28.81 9.13
CA CYS A 701 14.13 27.49 9.32
C CYS A 701 12.72 27.62 9.92
N VAL A 702 11.78 26.86 9.37
CA VAL A 702 10.39 26.71 9.83
C VAL A 702 10.26 25.35 10.49
N GLU A 703 9.97 25.31 11.79
CA GLU A 703 9.65 24.07 12.51
C GLU A 703 8.20 24.11 13.01
N TYR A 704 7.54 22.96 13.04
CA TYR A 704 6.17 22.84 13.55
C TYR A 704 6.03 21.68 14.54
N ASP A 705 5.35 21.94 15.65
CA ASP A 705 4.96 20.94 16.65
C ASP A 705 3.43 20.77 16.63
N VAL A 706 2.95 19.61 16.20
CA VAL A 706 1.51 19.28 16.16
C VAL A 706 0.93 19.20 17.58
N ARG A 707 1.71 18.71 18.56
CA ARG A 707 1.25 18.53 19.95
C ARG A 707 1.02 19.87 20.64
N GLN A 708 1.88 20.85 20.38
CA GLN A 708 1.77 22.20 20.91
C GLN A 708 0.93 23.12 20.00
N THR A 709 0.65 22.69 18.77
CA THR A 709 0.03 23.49 17.70
C THR A 709 0.80 24.80 17.50
N GLU A 710 2.13 24.68 17.40
CA GLU A 710 3.06 25.81 17.48
C GLU A 710 4.01 25.81 16.28
N LEU A 711 4.06 26.95 15.58
CA LEU A 711 5.02 27.22 14.50
C LEU A 711 6.19 28.04 15.03
N ARG A 712 7.42 27.65 14.69
CA ARG A 712 8.66 28.32 15.08
C ARG A 712 9.45 28.72 13.85
N LEU A 713 9.83 29.99 13.75
CA LEU A 713 10.76 30.50 12.75
C LEU A 713 12.11 30.78 13.41
N ARG A 714 13.16 30.04 13.01
CA ARG A 714 14.54 30.20 13.51
C ARG A 714 15.38 30.93 12.47
N TYR A 715 15.94 32.06 12.86
CA TYR A 715 16.83 32.90 12.04
C TYR A 715 18.27 32.74 12.54
N ARG A 716 19.18 32.43 11.62
CA ARG A 716 20.62 32.32 11.90
C ARG A 716 21.17 33.71 12.25
N GLN A 717 21.72 33.86 13.45
CA GLN A 717 22.49 35.06 13.81
C GLN A 717 23.93 34.85 13.34
N ILE A 718 24.42 35.73 12.47
CA ILE A 718 25.84 35.81 12.13
C ILE A 718 26.53 36.58 13.28
N ASP A 719 27.70 36.10 13.73
CA ASP A 719 28.56 36.69 14.77
C ASP A 719 28.03 36.79 16.23
N SER A 720 26.87 36.20 16.57
CA SER A 720 26.39 36.18 17.96
C SER A 720 26.73 34.88 18.71
N ALA A 721 27.16 35.00 19.97
CA ALA A 721 27.26 33.87 20.91
C ALA A 721 25.88 33.41 21.46
N GLU A 722 24.80 34.13 21.14
CA GLU A 722 23.45 33.98 21.69
C GLU A 722 22.50 33.14 20.81
N GLY A 723 23.03 32.16 20.08
CA GLY A 723 22.22 31.14 19.38
C GLY A 723 21.43 31.65 18.16
N ASP A 724 20.32 30.98 17.81
CA ASP A 724 19.39 31.46 16.78
C ASP A 724 18.35 32.41 17.40
N GLN A 725 17.93 33.43 16.65
CA GLN A 725 16.71 34.16 16.99
C GLN A 725 15.49 33.28 16.65
N VAL A 726 14.67 32.94 17.64
CA VAL A 726 13.45 32.15 17.44
C VAL A 726 12.21 33.05 17.60
N LYS A 727 11.33 33.07 16.59
CA LYS A 727 10.00 33.67 16.65
C LYS A 727 8.96 32.55 16.73
N ILE A 728 7.99 32.67 17.63
CA ILE A 728 6.98 31.65 17.89
C ILE A 728 5.60 32.19 17.52
N TYR A 729 4.81 31.38 16.81
CA TYR A 729 3.46 31.70 16.35
C TYR A 729 2.48 30.62 16.85
N PRO A 730 1.93 30.77 18.07
CA PRO A 730 1.01 29.78 18.64
C PRO A 730 -0.31 29.73 17.88
N GLY A 731 -0.76 28.52 17.51
CA GLY A 731 -2.03 28.28 16.83
C GLY A 731 -2.01 28.55 15.31
N GLN A 732 -0.88 28.93 14.72
CA GLN A 732 -0.70 28.99 13.27
C GLN A 732 -0.16 27.65 12.77
N ASP A 733 -0.78 27.08 11.73
CA ASP A 733 -0.28 25.86 11.09
C ASP A 733 0.75 26.17 9.99
N ILE A 734 1.68 25.24 9.78
CA ILE A 734 2.79 25.42 8.83
C ILE A 734 2.32 25.67 7.39
N LEU A 735 1.22 25.04 6.96
CA LEU A 735 0.73 25.20 5.59
C LEU A 735 0.12 26.58 5.34
N THR A 736 -0.47 27.21 6.37
CA THR A 736 -0.89 28.61 6.29
C THR A 736 0.31 29.54 6.13
N HIS A 737 1.41 29.32 6.87
CA HIS A 737 2.66 30.09 6.68
C HIS A 737 3.28 29.89 5.29
N VAL A 738 3.31 28.64 4.80
CA VAL A 738 3.76 28.33 3.42
C VAL A 738 2.93 29.10 2.40
N ARG A 739 1.59 29.10 2.52
CA ARG A 739 0.68 29.85 1.65
C ARG A 739 0.96 31.35 1.68
N GLU A 740 1.07 31.95 2.87
CA GLU A 740 1.35 33.39 3.04
C GLU A 740 2.67 33.79 2.34
N VAL A 741 3.73 33.00 2.52
CA VAL A 741 5.03 33.25 1.90
C VAL A 741 4.96 33.06 0.39
N MET A 742 4.36 31.98 -0.11
CA MET A 742 4.22 31.76 -1.55
C MET A 742 3.37 32.84 -2.23
N GLN A 743 2.30 33.31 -1.58
CA GLN A 743 1.49 34.45 -2.07
C GLN A 743 2.31 35.75 -2.15
N ALA A 744 3.19 36.01 -1.19
CA ALA A 744 4.12 37.14 -1.24
C ALA A 744 5.20 37.02 -2.35
N HIS A 745 5.30 35.85 -3.00
CA HIS A 745 6.30 35.51 -4.01
C HIS A 745 5.70 35.11 -5.38
N GLN A 746 4.42 35.40 -5.66
CA GLN A 746 3.72 34.95 -6.88
C GLN A 746 4.22 35.55 -8.22
N ASN A 747 4.98 36.65 -8.21
CA ASN A 747 5.37 37.39 -9.41
C ASN A 747 6.91 37.53 -9.51
N HIS A 748 7.61 36.49 -9.97
CA HIS A 748 9.06 36.49 -10.13
C HIS A 748 9.50 36.12 -11.54
N LYS A 749 10.39 36.93 -12.10
CA LYS A 749 11.12 36.60 -13.33
C LYS A 749 12.35 35.76 -13.03
N VAL A 750 12.60 34.76 -13.87
CA VAL A 750 13.79 33.90 -13.81
C VAL A 750 14.82 34.44 -14.80
N VAL A 751 15.88 35.06 -14.29
CA VAL A 751 16.87 35.77 -15.12
C VAL A 751 18.27 35.20 -14.95
N THR A 752 19.05 35.18 -16.03
CA THR A 752 20.46 34.80 -15.97
C THR A 752 21.31 35.97 -15.48
N ILE A 753 22.35 35.66 -14.71
CA ILE A 753 23.37 36.64 -14.31
C ILE A 753 23.96 37.33 -15.56
N GLY A 754 23.72 38.64 -15.68
CA GLY A 754 24.16 39.47 -16.80
C GLY A 754 23.11 39.71 -17.89
N ASN A 755 21.96 39.02 -17.86
CA ASN A 755 20.87 39.17 -18.83
C ASN A 755 19.54 39.51 -18.14
N SER A 756 18.78 40.45 -18.69
CA SER A 756 17.42 40.81 -18.22
C SER A 756 16.31 39.94 -18.82
N GLU A 757 16.62 39.12 -19.83
CA GLU A 757 15.66 38.20 -20.44
C GLU A 757 15.36 37.00 -19.54
N GLU A 758 14.16 36.46 -19.71
CA GLU A 758 13.68 35.31 -18.95
C GLU A 758 14.16 33.99 -19.56
N VAL A 759 14.60 33.06 -18.72
CA VAL A 759 15.24 31.81 -19.16
C VAL A 759 14.49 30.58 -18.67
N GLU A 760 14.19 29.69 -19.62
CA GLU A 760 13.61 28.37 -19.34
C GLU A 760 14.69 27.45 -18.73
N LEU A 761 14.40 26.85 -17.57
CA LEU A 761 15.33 26.00 -16.83
C LEU A 761 14.90 24.52 -16.86
N PRO A 762 15.83 23.56 -16.91
CA PRO A 762 15.50 22.14 -17.02
C PRO A 762 14.87 21.52 -15.77
N PHE A 763 14.93 22.21 -14.63
CA PHE A 763 14.33 21.85 -13.34
C PHE A 763 13.23 22.86 -12.97
N SER A 764 12.31 22.48 -12.08
CA SER A 764 11.20 23.37 -11.64
C SER A 764 11.52 24.21 -10.39
N PHE A 765 12.51 23.85 -9.57
CA PHE A 765 12.81 24.59 -8.35
C PHE A 765 13.34 26.02 -8.65
N ARG A 766 12.80 27.02 -7.96
CA ARG A 766 13.07 28.47 -8.06
C ARG A 766 13.51 29.11 -6.73
N GLY A 767 13.88 28.30 -5.74
CA GLY A 767 14.00 28.71 -4.35
C GLY A 767 12.67 28.51 -3.61
N GLY A 768 12.70 28.61 -2.28
CA GLY A 768 11.55 28.33 -1.42
C GLY A 768 11.87 27.31 -0.34
N PHE A 769 10.85 26.63 0.19
CA PHE A 769 11.01 25.71 1.31
C PHE A 769 11.60 24.37 0.85
N VAL A 770 12.66 23.89 1.53
CA VAL A 770 13.21 22.54 1.36
C VAL A 770 13.29 21.86 2.72
N GLY A 771 12.75 20.64 2.82
CA GLY A 771 12.56 19.95 4.08
C GLY A 771 11.40 18.96 4.05
N TYR A 772 10.80 18.70 5.21
CA TYR A 772 9.83 17.62 5.37
C TYR A 772 8.57 17.96 6.16
N PHE A 773 7.50 17.27 5.80
CA PHE A 773 6.27 17.10 6.57
C PHE A 773 6.27 15.71 7.22
N GLY A 774 6.00 15.62 8.52
CA GLY A 774 5.65 14.37 9.20
C GLY A 774 4.20 13.97 8.94
N TYR A 775 3.89 12.69 9.15
CA TYR A 775 2.59 12.07 8.85
C TYR A 775 1.41 12.79 9.56
N GLU A 776 1.60 13.23 10.80
CA GLU A 776 0.57 13.91 11.59
C GLU A 776 0.38 15.41 11.26
N VAL A 777 1.17 16.01 10.34
CA VAL A 777 1.25 17.49 10.21
C VAL A 777 -0.10 18.17 9.93
N LEU A 778 -0.98 17.51 9.16
CA LEU A 778 -2.31 18.02 8.81
C LEU A 778 -3.34 17.90 9.94
N GLY A 779 -2.97 17.31 11.08
CA GLY A 779 -3.85 17.19 12.24
C GLY A 779 -5.13 16.42 11.96
N SER A 780 -5.10 15.46 11.02
CA SER A 780 -6.28 14.78 10.44
C SER A 780 -7.17 14.03 11.44
N GLU A 781 -6.76 13.97 12.72
CA GLU A 781 -7.38 13.22 13.80
C GLU A 781 -7.21 13.95 15.14
N GLN A 782 -7.97 15.03 15.37
CA GLN A 782 -8.15 15.59 16.73
C GLN A 782 -9.26 14.89 17.54
N GLU A 783 -9.95 13.91 16.95
CA GLU A 783 -10.85 13.01 17.68
C GLU A 783 -10.14 11.67 17.96
N GLY A 784 -10.14 11.26 19.23
CA GLY A 784 -9.41 10.08 19.71
C GLY A 784 -8.11 10.44 20.45
N LYS A 785 -7.87 9.79 21.60
CA LYS A 785 -6.65 10.02 22.39
C LYS A 785 -5.44 9.46 21.63
N LEU A 786 -4.49 10.32 21.25
CA LEU A 786 -3.10 9.89 21.34
C LEU A 786 -2.88 9.55 22.82
N ASN A 787 -2.48 8.32 23.11
CA ASN A 787 -1.83 8.10 24.40
C ASN A 787 -0.58 8.98 24.39
N ASN A 788 -0.38 9.78 25.44
CA ASN A 788 0.82 10.58 25.57
C ASN A 788 2.01 9.61 25.63
N ALA A 789 2.68 9.40 24.50
CA ALA A 789 4.05 8.92 24.48
C ALA A 789 4.83 9.85 25.42
N GLU A 790 5.47 9.29 26.44
CA GLU A 790 5.96 10.05 27.59
C GLU A 790 6.72 11.30 27.14
N ASP A 791 6.47 12.45 27.78
CA ASP A 791 7.02 13.78 27.41
C ASP A 791 8.56 13.89 27.51
N ASN A 792 9.26 12.76 27.67
CA ASN A 792 10.69 12.61 27.87
C ASN A 792 11.43 11.99 26.67
N GLU A 793 10.75 11.58 25.60
CA GLU A 793 11.41 10.97 24.44
C GLU A 793 11.92 12.00 23.42
N GLU A 794 13.22 11.93 23.12
CA GLU A 794 13.91 12.76 22.11
C GLU A 794 13.33 12.49 20.71
N ARG A 795 12.70 13.49 20.07
CA ARG A 795 12.12 13.40 18.73
C ARG A 795 12.42 14.61 17.84
N ALA A 796 12.42 14.42 16.52
CA ALA A 796 12.43 15.52 15.57
C ALA A 796 11.07 16.26 15.53
N PRO A 797 11.01 17.52 15.03
CA PRO A 797 9.76 18.24 14.74
C PRO A 797 8.80 17.48 13.82
N ASP A 798 7.52 17.81 13.91
CA ASP A 798 6.48 17.20 13.07
C ASP A 798 6.46 17.80 11.65
N ALA A 799 7.14 18.94 11.44
CA ALA A 799 7.65 19.37 10.15
C ALA A 799 8.87 20.29 10.35
N SER A 800 9.79 20.30 9.38
CA SER A 800 10.95 21.18 9.37
C SER A 800 11.36 21.54 7.94
N PHE A 801 11.48 22.84 7.63
CA PHE A 801 11.89 23.34 6.31
C PHE A 801 12.87 24.51 6.42
N VAL A 802 13.95 24.48 5.66
CA VAL A 802 14.77 25.67 5.38
C VAL A 802 14.12 26.43 4.23
N PHE A 803 13.87 27.73 4.39
CA PHE A 803 13.57 28.61 3.27
C PHE A 803 14.88 28.89 2.52
N ALA A 804 15.15 28.08 1.50
CA ALA A 804 16.38 28.11 0.73
C ALA A 804 16.31 29.19 -0.35
N ASP A 805 17.03 30.28 -0.11
CA ASP A 805 17.20 31.42 -1.02
C ASP A 805 18.53 31.38 -1.79
N ARG A 806 19.43 30.42 -1.48
CA ARG A 806 20.66 30.13 -2.21
C ARG A 806 20.88 28.63 -2.33
N THR A 807 21.06 28.12 -3.54
CA THR A 807 21.19 26.66 -3.80
C THR A 807 22.09 26.33 -4.97
N LEU A 808 22.65 25.11 -4.95
CA LEU A 808 23.27 24.47 -6.11
C LEU A 808 22.36 23.35 -6.64
N ILE A 809 22.23 23.28 -7.96
CA ILE A 809 21.47 22.25 -8.68
C ILE A 809 22.39 21.57 -9.68
N PHE A 810 22.57 20.27 -9.53
CA PHE A 810 23.31 19.42 -10.45
C PHE A 810 22.34 18.79 -11.43
N ASP A 811 22.52 19.03 -12.73
CA ASP A 811 21.87 18.30 -13.81
C ASP A 811 22.82 17.19 -14.27
N HIS A 812 22.57 15.96 -13.80
CA HIS A 812 23.43 14.82 -14.10
C HIS A 812 23.34 14.39 -15.57
N ARG A 813 22.24 14.73 -16.26
CA ARG A 813 21.99 14.40 -17.66
C ARG A 813 22.75 15.33 -18.60
N GLU A 814 22.63 16.64 -18.39
CA GLU A 814 23.31 17.66 -19.22
C GLU A 814 24.73 17.98 -18.69
N ASN A 815 25.14 17.30 -17.61
CA ASN A 815 26.46 17.40 -16.96
C ASN A 815 26.81 18.85 -16.55
N ALA A 816 25.85 19.56 -15.95
CA ALA A 816 25.94 20.97 -15.60
C ALA A 816 25.58 21.23 -14.13
N ILE A 817 26.21 22.26 -13.53
CA ILE A 817 25.92 22.75 -12.19
C ILE A 817 25.42 24.19 -12.31
N TYR A 818 24.22 24.42 -11.78
CA TYR A 818 23.61 25.72 -11.68
C TYR A 818 23.75 26.24 -10.25
N SER A 819 24.17 27.49 -10.09
CA SER A 819 23.95 28.24 -8.85
C SER A 819 22.72 29.12 -9.01
N MET A 820 21.86 29.13 -8.01
CA MET A 820 20.59 29.87 -8.00
C MET A 820 20.45 30.67 -6.70
N SER A 821 19.98 31.91 -6.80
CA SER A 821 19.60 32.72 -5.63
C SER A 821 18.29 33.49 -5.82
N LEU A 822 17.60 33.76 -4.71
CA LEU A 822 16.44 34.64 -4.63
C LEU A 822 16.88 36.04 -4.18
N SER A 823 16.60 37.03 -5.02
CA SER A 823 17.25 38.34 -4.95
C SER A 823 16.23 39.48 -4.84
N LYS A 824 16.29 40.23 -3.74
CA LYS A 824 15.66 41.55 -3.57
C LYS A 824 16.64 42.63 -4.02
N SER A 825 16.14 43.83 -4.32
CA SER A 825 16.99 44.99 -4.68
C SER A 825 18.05 45.31 -3.63
N GLU A 826 17.79 45.00 -2.36
CA GLU A 826 18.69 45.25 -1.22
C GLU A 826 19.84 44.25 -1.10
N ASN A 827 19.67 43.01 -1.58
CA ASN A 827 20.67 41.93 -1.45
C ASN A 827 21.25 41.47 -2.80
N GLU A 828 20.86 42.13 -3.91
CA GLU A 828 21.27 41.75 -5.26
C GLU A 828 22.79 41.68 -5.38
N HIS A 829 23.53 42.74 -5.07
CA HIS A 829 25.00 42.74 -5.13
C HIS A 829 25.64 41.58 -4.34
N ALA A 830 25.15 41.32 -3.11
CA ALA A 830 25.64 40.22 -2.28
C ALA A 830 25.33 38.83 -2.85
N ASN A 831 24.31 38.70 -3.71
CA ASN A 831 24.03 37.49 -4.48
C ASN A 831 24.98 37.37 -5.69
N TRP A 832 25.24 38.45 -6.44
CA TRP A 832 26.24 38.46 -7.52
C TRP A 832 27.62 38.01 -7.00
N ASP A 833 28.09 38.60 -5.90
CA ASP A 833 29.35 38.23 -5.24
C ASP A 833 29.37 36.74 -4.83
N TRP A 834 28.23 36.22 -4.33
CA TRP A 834 28.09 34.81 -3.98
C TRP A 834 28.14 33.89 -5.20
N HIS A 835 27.52 34.26 -6.32
CA HIS A 835 27.55 33.47 -7.54
C HIS A 835 28.95 33.42 -8.18
N GLU A 836 29.72 34.51 -8.14
CA GLU A 836 31.13 34.49 -8.56
C GLU A 836 32.00 33.65 -7.60
N ALA A 837 31.83 33.83 -6.29
CA ALA A 837 32.57 33.07 -5.29
C ALA A 837 32.30 31.56 -5.36
N ILE A 838 31.04 31.16 -5.55
CA ILE A 838 30.66 29.74 -5.64
C ILE A 838 31.14 29.11 -6.95
N GLU A 839 31.12 29.84 -8.07
CA GLU A 839 31.71 29.39 -9.34
C GLU A 839 33.22 29.17 -9.21
N ASN A 840 33.94 30.12 -8.63
CA ASN A 840 35.38 29.98 -8.40
C ASN A 840 35.70 28.83 -7.42
N ARG A 841 34.88 28.64 -6.38
CA ARG A 841 35.01 27.51 -5.44
C ARG A 841 34.71 26.17 -6.11
N LEU A 842 33.70 26.07 -6.97
CA LEU A 842 33.38 24.86 -7.73
C LEU A 842 34.52 24.47 -8.68
N LYS A 843 35.18 25.44 -9.34
CA LYS A 843 36.37 25.19 -10.17
C LYS A 843 37.53 24.64 -9.35
N GLN A 844 37.78 25.17 -8.15
CA GLN A 844 38.80 24.62 -7.23
C GLN A 844 38.45 23.19 -6.79
N LEU A 845 37.19 22.96 -6.40
CA LEU A 845 36.72 21.64 -5.98
C LEU A 845 36.78 20.62 -7.12
N ALA A 846 36.51 21.00 -8.37
CA ALA A 846 36.65 20.11 -9.53
C ALA A 846 38.11 19.68 -9.76
N GLY A 847 39.07 20.60 -9.60
CA GLY A 847 40.51 20.27 -9.61
C GLY A 847 40.89 19.30 -8.49
N ALA A 848 40.52 19.64 -7.24
CA ALA A 848 40.77 18.80 -6.07
C ALA A 848 40.11 17.41 -6.18
N PHE A 849 38.91 17.33 -6.75
CA PHE A 849 38.21 16.06 -6.99
C PHE A 849 38.91 15.22 -8.05
N SER A 850 39.44 15.81 -9.12
CA SER A 850 40.22 15.08 -10.13
C SER A 850 41.51 14.48 -9.53
N GLU A 851 42.18 15.20 -8.63
CA GLU A 851 43.35 14.69 -7.91
C GLU A 851 42.95 13.62 -6.89
N ALA A 852 41.95 13.90 -6.04
CA ALA A 852 41.47 12.98 -5.02
C ALA A 852 40.90 11.69 -5.61
N SER A 853 40.15 11.74 -6.72
CA SER A 853 39.61 10.55 -7.40
C SER A 853 40.70 9.62 -7.95
N SER A 854 41.93 10.10 -8.16
CA SER A 854 43.08 9.26 -8.51
C SER A 854 43.72 8.55 -7.30
N LEU A 855 43.44 9.02 -6.09
CA LEU A 855 43.96 8.51 -4.81
C LEU A 855 42.92 7.73 -3.99
N LEU A 856 41.62 8.01 -4.20
CA LEU A 856 40.48 7.48 -3.46
C LEU A 856 40.10 6.05 -3.86
N SER A 857 41.04 5.12 -3.69
CA SER A 857 40.77 3.67 -3.70
C SER A 857 40.92 3.03 -2.31
N ARG A 858 41.04 3.83 -1.22
CA ARG A 858 41.32 3.31 0.13
C ARG A 858 40.60 4.04 1.26
N THR A 859 39.93 3.24 2.10
CA THR A 859 39.56 3.47 3.51
C THR A 859 38.55 4.58 3.84
N VAL A 860 37.35 4.16 4.26
CA VAL A 860 36.55 4.87 5.28
C VAL A 860 37.22 4.65 6.64
N GLY A 861 37.39 5.70 7.44
CA GLY A 861 37.98 5.60 8.77
C GLY A 861 37.05 4.90 9.76
N ALA A 862 37.50 3.79 10.35
CA ALA A 862 36.73 3.06 11.35
C ALA A 862 36.76 3.77 12.71
N SER A 863 35.59 4.02 13.29
CA SER A 863 35.45 4.29 14.73
C SER A 863 35.38 2.94 15.46
N SER A 864 36.49 2.49 16.02
CA SER A 864 36.57 1.20 16.72
C SER A 864 36.13 1.31 18.19
N ASP A 865 34.84 1.50 18.44
CA ASP A 865 34.23 1.22 19.76
C ASP A 865 32.69 1.23 19.68
N ALA A 866 32.08 0.07 19.45
CA ALA A 866 30.65 -0.15 19.68
C ALA A 866 30.32 -1.63 19.91
N ALA A 867 29.40 -1.89 20.85
CA ALA A 867 28.69 -3.16 20.92
C ALA A 867 27.63 -3.25 19.79
N GLU A 868 27.10 -4.45 19.56
CA GLU A 868 25.99 -4.71 18.62
C GLU A 868 24.84 -3.69 18.77
N VAL A 869 24.43 -3.06 17.67
CA VAL A 869 23.30 -2.11 17.66
C VAL A 869 21.98 -2.89 17.68
N ILE A 870 21.20 -2.72 18.74
CA ILE A 870 19.97 -3.48 18.98
C ILE A 870 18.75 -2.59 18.74
N PHE A 871 18.07 -2.82 17.61
CA PHE A 871 16.76 -2.24 17.30
C PHE A 871 15.65 -3.01 18.02
N ARG A 872 14.80 -2.30 18.77
CA ARG A 872 13.59 -2.84 19.37
C ARG A 872 12.36 -2.36 18.60
N PRO A 873 11.44 -3.26 18.21
CA PRO A 873 10.18 -2.85 17.61
C PRO A 873 9.24 -2.26 18.68
N SER A 874 8.48 -1.23 18.32
CA SER A 874 7.47 -0.61 19.22
C SER A 874 6.32 -1.57 19.55
N ARG A 875 6.05 -2.53 18.67
CA ARG A 875 5.14 -3.66 18.88
C ARG A 875 5.86 -4.98 18.65
N SER A 876 5.71 -5.92 19.59
CA SER A 876 6.22 -7.29 19.46
C SER A 876 5.56 -8.02 18.29
N ARG A 877 6.17 -9.13 17.85
CA ARG A 877 5.61 -9.98 16.79
C ARG A 877 4.19 -10.42 17.10
N ALA A 878 3.94 -10.83 18.35
CA ALA A 878 2.62 -11.25 18.80
C ALA A 878 1.57 -10.14 18.70
N GLN A 879 1.94 -8.89 19.03
CA GLN A 879 1.01 -7.76 18.89
C GLN A 879 0.78 -7.40 17.43
N TYR A 880 1.82 -7.35 16.60
CA TYR A 880 1.68 -7.02 15.17
C TYR A 880 0.79 -8.04 14.43
N VAL A 881 0.95 -9.34 14.72
CA VAL A 881 0.08 -10.39 14.19
C VAL A 881 -1.37 -10.23 14.67
N ALA A 882 -1.60 -9.88 15.94
CA ALA A 882 -2.94 -9.62 16.47
C ALA A 882 -3.59 -8.36 15.85
N ASP A 883 -2.80 -7.32 15.57
CA ASP A 883 -3.27 -6.11 14.87
C ASP A 883 -3.72 -6.46 13.43
N ILE A 884 -2.98 -7.34 12.72
CA ILE A 884 -3.37 -7.87 11.41
C ILE A 884 -4.67 -8.71 11.49
N GLU A 885 -4.81 -9.56 12.51
CA GLU A 885 -6.04 -10.35 12.70
C GLU A 885 -7.27 -9.45 12.94
N GLU A 886 -7.10 -8.31 13.63
CA GLU A 886 -8.15 -7.30 13.81
C GLU A 886 -8.41 -6.50 12.52
N ILE A 887 -7.39 -6.14 11.74
CA ILE A 887 -7.58 -5.56 10.39
C ILE A 887 -8.39 -6.51 9.50
N HIS A 888 -8.07 -7.80 9.48
CA HIS A 888 -8.86 -8.80 8.75
C HIS A 888 -10.29 -8.93 9.27
N ARG A 889 -10.58 -8.59 10.53
CA ARG A 889 -11.94 -8.53 11.07
C ARG A 889 -12.68 -7.27 10.57
N LEU A 890 -12.00 -6.13 10.56
CA LEU A 890 -12.51 -4.83 10.10
C LEU A 890 -12.79 -4.87 8.59
N ILE A 891 -11.87 -5.40 7.79
CA ILE A 891 -12.05 -5.64 6.34
C ILE A 891 -13.32 -6.47 6.10
N ARG A 892 -13.47 -7.63 6.75
CA ARG A 892 -14.69 -8.48 6.65
C ARG A 892 -15.94 -7.90 7.32
N ALA A 893 -15.86 -6.72 7.91
CA ALA A 893 -17.01 -5.96 8.41
C ALA A 893 -17.41 -4.81 7.46
N GLY A 894 -16.61 -4.53 6.42
CA GLY A 894 -16.84 -3.41 5.50
C GLY A 894 -16.24 -2.09 5.97
N GLU A 895 -15.44 -2.08 7.05
CA GLU A 895 -14.90 -0.87 7.68
C GLU A 895 -13.77 -0.20 6.86
N THR A 896 -13.03 -1.02 6.11
CA THR A 896 -11.87 -0.63 5.31
C THR A 896 -11.60 -1.71 4.27
N TYR A 897 -10.87 -1.37 3.21
CA TYR A 897 -10.47 -2.27 2.13
C TYR A 897 -9.02 -2.74 2.28
N GLU A 898 -8.16 -1.84 2.73
CA GLU A 898 -6.70 -1.96 2.88
C GLU A 898 -6.27 -1.08 4.05
N VAL A 899 -5.37 -1.57 4.91
CA VAL A 899 -4.74 -0.78 5.98
C VAL A 899 -3.23 -0.89 5.87
N CYS A 900 -2.51 0.22 5.67
CA CYS A 900 -1.05 0.23 5.73
C CYS A 900 -0.58 0.15 7.19
N LEU A 901 -0.34 -1.06 7.70
CA LEU A 901 0.14 -1.29 9.07
C LEU A 901 1.68 -1.20 9.11
N THR A 902 2.19 -0.31 9.95
CA THR A 902 3.63 -0.05 10.13
C THR A 902 4.09 -0.42 11.54
N ASN A 903 5.39 -0.34 11.81
CA ASN A 903 6.02 -0.52 13.11
C ASN A 903 7.29 0.34 13.18
N HIS A 904 7.60 0.90 14.35
CA HIS A 904 8.85 1.62 14.59
C HIS A 904 9.91 0.68 15.14
N LEU A 905 11.10 0.72 14.56
CA LEU A 905 12.30 0.05 15.06
C LEU A 905 13.24 1.10 15.63
N ARG A 906 13.44 1.11 16.94
CA ARG A 906 14.26 2.10 17.64
C ARG A 906 15.51 1.47 18.25
N ALA A 907 16.66 2.10 18.04
CA ALA A 907 17.90 1.80 18.74
C ALA A 907 18.35 3.00 19.56
N GLU A 908 18.71 2.75 20.83
CA GLU A 908 19.43 3.71 21.68
C GLU A 908 20.91 3.70 21.26
N TYR A 909 21.18 4.35 20.13
CA TYR A 909 22.48 4.39 19.46
C TYR A 909 22.78 5.83 19.02
N ALA A 910 23.83 6.41 19.58
CA ALA A 910 24.32 7.73 19.24
C ALA A 910 25.15 7.68 17.95
N LEU A 911 24.48 7.79 16.81
CA LEU A 911 25.11 7.83 15.49
C LEU A 911 25.83 9.20 15.32
N ARG A 912 27.16 9.17 15.35
CA ARG A 912 28.01 10.36 15.55
C ARG A 912 28.24 11.23 14.32
N ASP A 913 28.12 10.66 13.13
CA ASP A 913 28.22 11.36 11.84
C ASP A 913 27.10 10.89 10.90
N PRO A 914 25.95 11.59 10.91
CA PRO A 914 24.83 11.30 10.02
C PRO A 914 25.17 11.45 8.54
N LEU A 915 26.12 12.31 8.16
CA LEU A 915 26.50 12.54 6.76
C LEU A 915 27.34 11.37 6.23
N ALA A 916 28.32 10.89 6.98
CA ALA A 916 29.06 9.67 6.61
C ALA A 916 28.14 8.44 6.54
N PHE A 917 27.16 8.33 7.45
CA PHE A 917 26.14 7.30 7.36
C PHE A 917 25.29 7.44 6.09
N TYR A 918 24.80 8.65 5.78
CA TYR A 918 24.01 8.90 4.56
C TYR A 918 24.80 8.56 3.29
N ARG A 919 26.06 8.98 3.18
CA ARG A 919 26.96 8.63 2.07
C ARG A 919 27.09 7.12 1.86
N MET A 920 27.16 6.35 2.95
CA MET A 920 27.17 4.89 2.84
C MET A 920 25.81 4.30 2.47
N LEU A 921 24.72 4.82 3.05
CA LEU A 921 23.34 4.42 2.72
C LEU A 921 23.06 4.64 1.23
N ARG A 922 23.42 5.80 0.70
CA ARG A 922 23.31 6.22 -0.70
C ARG A 922 23.95 5.22 -1.66
N ARG A 923 25.16 4.76 -1.34
CA ARG A 923 25.92 3.79 -2.16
C ARG A 923 25.35 2.36 -2.07
N ARG A 924 24.88 1.95 -0.89
CA ARG A 924 24.34 0.59 -0.65
C ARG A 924 22.88 0.44 -1.11
N ASN A 925 22.11 1.52 -1.08
CA ASN A 925 20.69 1.58 -1.44
C ASN A 925 20.42 2.86 -2.24
N PRO A 926 20.83 2.92 -3.52
CA PRO A 926 20.53 4.06 -4.37
C PRO A 926 19.02 4.08 -4.71
N ALA A 927 18.41 5.26 -4.66
CA ALA A 927 17.00 5.50 -4.88
C ALA A 927 16.74 6.85 -5.63
N PRO A 928 15.64 6.96 -6.40
CA PRO A 928 15.30 8.13 -7.21
C PRO A 928 14.90 9.36 -6.39
N PHE A 929 14.34 9.17 -5.20
CA PHE A 929 13.87 10.27 -4.33
C PHE A 929 14.58 10.20 -2.98
N ALA A 930 15.90 9.99 -3.01
CA ALA A 930 16.74 10.00 -1.82
C ALA A 930 16.92 11.43 -1.29
N GLY A 931 17.38 11.54 -0.05
CA GLY A 931 17.80 12.83 0.47
C GLY A 931 18.37 12.82 1.87
N PHE A 932 19.12 13.87 2.17
CA PHE A 932 19.67 14.18 3.47
C PHE A 932 19.11 15.52 3.96
N TYR A 933 18.71 15.59 5.22
CA TYR A 933 18.32 16.84 5.88
C TYR A 933 18.95 16.87 7.26
N LEU A 934 19.64 17.96 7.60
CA LEU A 934 20.35 18.15 8.86
C LEU A 934 19.83 19.40 9.56
N SER A 935 19.55 19.27 10.86
CA SER A 935 19.31 20.40 11.75
C SER A 935 20.27 20.34 12.94
N ASN A 936 20.98 21.45 13.14
CA ASN A 936 22.21 21.64 13.92
C ASN A 936 23.43 20.83 13.41
N PRO A 937 24.67 21.35 13.63
CA PRO A 937 25.85 20.81 12.97
C PRO A 937 26.26 19.44 13.52
N ILE A 938 27.12 18.75 12.76
CA ILE A 938 27.56 17.38 13.07
C ILE A 938 28.27 17.28 14.44
N ASP A 939 28.94 18.35 14.89
CA ASP A 939 29.59 18.43 16.21
C ASP A 939 28.65 18.12 17.39
N ARG A 940 27.37 18.47 17.27
CA ARG A 940 26.32 18.17 18.27
C ARG A 940 26.02 16.69 18.39
N PHE A 941 26.16 15.92 17.31
CA PHE A 941 26.06 14.46 17.35
C PHE A 941 27.34 13.83 17.95
N GLN A 942 28.49 14.49 17.83
CA GLN A 942 29.78 14.03 18.35
C GLN A 942 29.98 14.33 19.85
N ALA A 943 29.31 15.35 20.40
CA ALA A 943 29.42 15.75 21.80
C ALA A 943 29.08 14.61 22.79
N PRO A 944 30.01 14.24 23.70
CA PRO A 944 29.73 13.25 24.75
C PRO A 944 28.80 13.82 25.82
N GLY A 945 27.70 13.10 26.12
CA GLY A 945 26.94 13.29 27.35
C GLY A 945 25.98 14.49 27.40
N ASN A 946 25.67 15.15 26.27
CA ASN A 946 24.67 16.24 26.26
C ASN A 946 23.22 15.71 26.35
N ARG A 947 22.89 15.05 27.47
CA ARG A 947 21.54 15.13 28.02
C ARG A 947 21.36 16.55 28.56
N ASP A 948 21.10 17.47 27.65
CA ASP A 948 20.77 18.87 27.93
C ASP A 948 19.42 18.88 28.68
N LYS A 949 19.46 18.61 29.99
CA LYS A 949 18.32 18.74 30.90
C LYS A 949 18.02 20.24 31.08
N ARG A 950 17.54 20.88 30.03
CA ARG A 950 16.90 22.18 30.11
C ARG A 950 15.54 21.97 30.75
N GLU A 951 15.53 21.99 32.08
CA GLU A 951 14.32 21.87 32.88
C GLU A 951 13.29 22.92 32.40
N GLY A 952 12.21 22.44 31.74
CA GLY A 952 11.07 23.25 31.33
C GLY A 952 10.89 23.54 29.84
N LEU A 953 11.74 23.06 28.93
CA LEU A 953 11.60 23.36 27.48
C LEU A 953 11.62 22.10 26.59
N SER A 954 10.43 21.75 26.07
CA SER A 954 10.16 20.98 24.83
C SER A 954 10.84 19.60 24.65
N ALA A 955 10.04 18.53 24.50
CA ALA A 955 10.49 17.16 24.13
C ALA A 955 11.08 17.03 22.70
N LEU A 956 11.28 18.13 21.99
CA LEU A 956 11.88 18.16 20.66
C LEU A 956 13.39 18.24 20.76
N ALA A 957 14.07 17.35 20.04
CA ALA A 957 15.50 17.43 19.82
C ALA A 957 15.82 18.71 19.03
N ASP A 958 16.68 19.57 19.55
CA ASP A 958 17.21 20.69 18.76
C ASP A 958 18.08 20.18 17.60
N SER A 959 18.78 19.04 17.77
CA SER A 959 19.61 18.42 16.73
C SER A 959 18.97 17.15 16.18
N TYR A 960 18.86 17.01 14.86
CA TYR A 960 18.30 15.82 14.21
C TYR A 960 18.73 15.75 12.73
N ALA A 961 18.75 14.53 12.17
CA ALA A 961 19.03 14.30 10.76
C ALA A 961 18.09 13.24 10.15
N LEU A 962 17.71 13.43 8.89
CA LEU A 962 17.01 12.44 8.08
C LEU A 962 18.00 11.89 7.04
N CYS A 963 18.14 10.57 6.99
CA CYS A 963 18.93 9.86 5.98
C CYS A 963 17.98 9.00 5.14
N CYS A 964 17.49 9.55 4.04
CA CYS A 964 16.37 9.03 3.26
C CYS A 964 16.83 8.33 1.97
N SER A 965 16.32 7.11 1.73
CA SER A 965 16.55 6.30 0.53
C SER A 965 15.20 5.92 -0.12
N SER A 966 14.30 6.90 -0.31
CA SER A 966 12.94 6.62 -0.77
C SER A 966 12.86 6.30 -2.28
N PRO A 967 12.16 5.20 -2.66
CA PRO A 967 11.87 4.89 -4.05
C PRO A 967 10.58 5.54 -4.57
N GLU A 968 9.78 6.19 -3.73
CA GLU A 968 8.39 6.55 -4.06
C GLU A 968 8.14 8.07 -4.04
N ARG A 969 7.63 8.61 -5.15
CA ARG A 969 7.12 9.98 -5.25
C ARG A 969 5.71 10.05 -4.67
N PHE A 970 5.53 10.85 -3.63
CA PHE A 970 4.22 11.19 -3.11
C PHE A 970 3.46 12.09 -4.09
N LEU A 971 4.03 13.26 -4.39
CA LEU A 971 3.36 14.32 -5.13
C LEU A 971 4.38 15.21 -5.85
N ARG A 972 4.17 15.42 -7.14
CA ARG A 972 4.79 16.50 -7.91
C ARG A 972 3.69 17.44 -8.42
N VAL A 973 3.94 18.74 -8.36
CA VAL A 973 3.10 19.79 -8.96
C VAL A 973 4.00 20.70 -9.80
N GLY A 974 3.64 20.92 -11.07
CA GLY A 974 4.29 21.89 -11.95
C GLY A 974 3.72 23.29 -11.77
N ALA A 975 4.47 24.31 -12.21
CA ALA A 975 3.98 25.70 -12.25
C ALA A 975 2.77 25.87 -13.20
N ASP A 976 2.66 25.01 -14.21
CA ASP A 976 1.50 24.81 -15.11
C ASP A 976 0.26 24.21 -14.42
N GLY A 977 0.36 23.86 -13.14
CA GLY A 977 -0.68 23.22 -12.35
C GLY A 977 -0.89 21.74 -12.64
N TRP A 978 -0.04 21.08 -13.44
CA TRP A 978 -0.12 19.63 -13.59
C TRP A 978 0.42 18.91 -12.35
N MET A 979 -0.40 18.00 -11.82
CA MET A 979 -0.16 17.23 -10.61
C MET A 979 0.11 15.77 -10.99
N GLU A 980 1.08 15.13 -10.36
CA GLU A 980 1.44 13.72 -10.56
C GLU A 980 1.71 13.02 -9.23
N SER A 981 1.25 11.78 -9.09
CA SER A 981 1.64 10.87 -8.01
C SER A 981 1.98 9.51 -8.60
N LYS A 982 2.99 8.82 -8.02
CA LYS A 982 3.49 7.53 -8.51
C LYS A 982 3.48 6.44 -7.44
N PRO A 983 2.30 5.99 -6.95
CA PRO A 983 2.21 4.97 -5.92
C PRO A 983 2.82 3.61 -6.35
N ILE A 984 3.45 2.94 -5.38
CA ILE A 984 4.09 1.63 -5.56
C ILE A 984 3.42 0.59 -4.64
N LYS A 985 3.04 -0.56 -5.21
CA LYS A 985 2.52 -1.74 -4.50
C LYS A 985 2.97 -2.99 -5.21
N GLY A 986 3.58 -3.93 -4.50
CA GLY A 986 4.31 -5.07 -5.08
C GLY A 986 5.76 -4.76 -5.45
N THR A 987 6.67 -5.64 -5.05
CA THR A 987 8.11 -5.55 -5.33
C THR A 987 8.71 -6.95 -5.34
N ARG A 988 9.66 -7.22 -6.25
CA ARG A 988 10.44 -8.46 -6.31
C ARG A 988 11.94 -8.16 -6.47
N PRO A 989 12.85 -8.97 -5.93
CA PRO A 989 14.29 -8.82 -6.18
C PRO A 989 14.62 -9.17 -7.65
N ARG A 990 15.66 -8.55 -8.20
CA ARG A 990 16.23 -8.94 -9.50
C ARG A 990 16.98 -10.28 -9.39
N SER A 991 16.97 -11.08 -10.47
CA SER A 991 17.93 -12.17 -10.63
C SER A 991 19.16 -11.74 -11.45
N ARG A 992 20.23 -12.54 -11.35
CA ARG A 992 21.39 -12.47 -12.24
C ARG A 992 21.21 -13.31 -13.51
N ASP A 993 20.27 -14.27 -13.50
CA ASP A 993 19.86 -15.02 -14.68
C ASP A 993 18.78 -14.21 -15.41
N PRO A 994 18.99 -13.76 -16.66
CA PRO A 994 18.01 -12.98 -17.41
C PRO A 994 16.66 -13.70 -17.64
N ILE A 995 16.64 -15.03 -17.65
CA ILE A 995 15.40 -15.80 -17.84
C ILE A 995 14.60 -15.79 -16.54
N GLU A 996 15.24 -16.10 -15.41
CA GLU A 996 14.61 -16.02 -14.09
C GLU A 996 14.14 -14.58 -13.78
N ASP A 997 14.93 -13.57 -14.14
CA ASP A 997 14.61 -12.16 -13.96
C ASP A 997 13.35 -11.74 -14.77
N ALA A 998 13.23 -12.24 -16.01
CA ALA A 998 12.03 -12.03 -16.83
C ALA A 998 10.81 -12.77 -16.26
N ASP A 999 10.97 -14.00 -15.78
CA ASP A 999 9.91 -14.77 -15.12
C ASP A 999 9.42 -14.07 -13.82
N ILE A 1000 10.33 -13.49 -13.03
CA ILE A 1000 10.00 -12.71 -11.83
C ILE A 1000 9.22 -11.43 -12.21
N ALA A 1001 9.63 -10.71 -13.25
CA ALA A 1001 8.91 -9.54 -13.73
C ALA A 1001 7.51 -9.89 -14.25
N ALA A 1002 7.38 -11.02 -14.95
CA ALA A 1002 6.10 -11.54 -15.45
C ALA A 1002 5.17 -11.97 -14.31
N GLU A 1003 5.69 -12.64 -13.26
CA GLU A 1003 4.92 -13.00 -12.07
C GLU A 1003 4.39 -11.75 -11.36
N LEU A 1004 5.23 -10.74 -11.11
CA LEU A 1004 4.81 -9.48 -10.51
C LEU A 1004 3.72 -8.76 -11.32
N ALA A 1005 3.79 -8.82 -12.66
CA ALA A 1005 2.80 -8.18 -13.53
C ALA A 1005 1.40 -8.80 -13.43
N VAL A 1006 1.30 -10.09 -13.08
CA VAL A 1006 0.03 -10.84 -12.98
C VAL A 1006 -0.38 -11.20 -11.54
N CYS A 1007 0.44 -10.90 -10.54
CA CYS A 1007 0.18 -11.24 -9.14
C CYS A 1007 -1.10 -10.56 -8.62
N GLU A 1008 -2.12 -11.35 -8.32
CA GLU A 1008 -3.46 -10.87 -7.95
C GLU A 1008 -3.45 -9.93 -6.72
N LYS A 1009 -2.70 -10.30 -5.67
CA LYS A 1009 -2.55 -9.47 -4.45
C LYS A 1009 -1.95 -8.09 -4.79
N ASP A 1010 -0.77 -8.09 -5.42
CA ASP A 1010 -0.04 -6.86 -5.74
C ASP A 1010 -0.85 -5.94 -6.66
N ARG A 1011 -1.57 -6.51 -7.64
CA ARG A 1011 -2.48 -5.78 -8.53
C ARG A 1011 -3.69 -5.20 -7.80
N ALA A 1012 -4.32 -5.96 -6.91
CA ALA A 1012 -5.47 -5.50 -6.14
C ALA A 1012 -5.09 -4.33 -5.22
N GLU A 1013 -3.97 -4.43 -4.50
CA GLU A 1013 -3.41 -3.32 -3.72
C GLU A 1013 -3.14 -2.08 -4.58
N ASN A 1014 -2.49 -2.28 -5.74
CA ASN A 1014 -2.16 -1.18 -6.63
C ASN A 1014 -3.42 -0.48 -7.18
N MET A 1015 -4.48 -1.24 -7.49
CA MET A 1015 -5.80 -0.73 -7.88
C MET A 1015 -6.45 0.11 -6.77
N MET A 1016 -6.43 -0.39 -5.52
CA MET A 1016 -7.02 0.33 -4.38
C MET A 1016 -6.33 1.67 -4.14
N VAL A 1017 -5.00 1.73 -4.24
CA VAL A 1017 -4.24 2.98 -4.11
C VAL A 1017 -4.43 3.89 -5.33
N ALA A 1018 -4.51 3.34 -6.56
CA ALA A 1018 -4.75 4.13 -7.77
C ALA A 1018 -6.07 4.91 -7.70
N ASP A 1019 -7.16 4.24 -7.31
CA ASP A 1019 -8.48 4.87 -7.17
C ASP A 1019 -8.55 5.83 -5.96
N LEU A 1020 -7.83 5.54 -4.87
CA LEU A 1020 -7.67 6.49 -3.77
C LEU A 1020 -6.99 7.79 -4.23
N VAL A 1021 -5.89 7.71 -4.97
CA VAL A 1021 -5.16 8.89 -5.49
C VAL A 1021 -6.00 9.64 -6.54
N ARG A 1022 -6.76 8.95 -7.40
CA ARG A 1022 -7.73 9.60 -8.31
C ARG A 1022 -8.79 10.38 -7.54
N ASN A 1023 -9.32 9.81 -6.47
CA ASN A 1023 -10.27 10.49 -5.58
C ASN A 1023 -9.64 11.72 -4.90
N ASP A 1024 -8.42 11.60 -4.35
CA ASP A 1024 -7.71 12.70 -3.71
C ASP A 1024 -7.48 13.87 -4.69
N PHE A 1025 -7.02 13.58 -5.91
CA PHE A 1025 -6.86 14.57 -6.98
C PHE A 1025 -8.20 15.18 -7.41
N GLY A 1026 -9.27 14.40 -7.47
CA GLY A 1026 -10.61 14.84 -7.86
C GLY A 1026 -11.18 15.98 -7.01
N VAL A 1027 -10.70 16.18 -5.77
CA VAL A 1027 -11.09 17.30 -4.90
C VAL A 1027 -10.60 18.66 -5.40
N VAL A 1028 -9.42 18.69 -6.05
CA VAL A 1028 -8.66 19.91 -6.40
C VAL A 1028 -8.31 20.01 -7.90
N ALA A 1029 -8.70 19.02 -8.69
CA ALA A 1029 -8.50 18.98 -10.13
C ALA A 1029 -9.63 19.66 -10.91
N ARG A 1030 -9.32 20.11 -12.14
CA ARG A 1030 -10.30 20.44 -13.16
C ARG A 1030 -11.04 19.17 -13.55
N VAL A 1031 -12.37 19.22 -13.59
CA VAL A 1031 -13.23 18.09 -13.98
C VAL A 1031 -12.80 17.55 -15.35
N GLY A 1032 -12.71 16.23 -15.47
CA GLY A 1032 -12.27 15.54 -16.70
C GLY A 1032 -10.74 15.44 -16.89
N THR A 1033 -9.91 16.06 -16.04
CA THR A 1033 -8.43 15.98 -16.19
C THR A 1033 -7.76 14.85 -15.40
N VAL A 1034 -8.45 14.24 -14.44
CA VAL A 1034 -7.92 13.13 -13.62
C VAL A 1034 -7.85 11.85 -14.47
N HIS A 1035 -6.63 11.38 -14.73
CA HIS A 1035 -6.38 10.20 -15.56
C HIS A 1035 -5.19 9.38 -15.05
N VAL A 1036 -5.03 8.16 -15.57
CA VAL A 1036 -3.99 7.21 -15.16
C VAL A 1036 -3.18 6.78 -16.38
N PRO A 1037 -2.16 7.56 -16.80
CA PRO A 1037 -1.41 7.28 -18.05
C PRO A 1037 -0.61 5.97 -18.02
N ARG A 1038 -0.27 5.45 -16.84
CA ARG A 1038 0.36 4.14 -16.64
C ARG A 1038 -0.28 3.49 -15.42
N LEU A 1039 -1.02 2.40 -15.61
CA LEU A 1039 -1.66 1.64 -14.53
C LEU A 1039 -0.96 0.28 -14.39
N MET A 1040 -0.53 -0.05 -13.16
CA MET A 1040 0.10 -1.34 -12.82
C MET A 1040 1.23 -1.73 -13.80
N GLY A 1041 2.07 -0.78 -14.17
CA GLY A 1041 3.21 -1.02 -15.05
C GLY A 1041 4.42 -1.49 -14.26
N VAL A 1042 5.06 -2.60 -14.66
CA VAL A 1042 6.34 -2.99 -14.07
C VAL A 1042 7.41 -1.95 -14.46
N GLU A 1043 8.14 -1.45 -13.47
CA GLU A 1043 9.35 -0.66 -13.61
C GLU A 1043 10.53 -1.47 -13.06
N THR A 1044 11.56 -1.64 -13.88
CA THR A 1044 12.76 -2.42 -13.55
C THR A 1044 13.86 -1.49 -13.06
N TYR A 1045 14.30 -1.70 -11.83
CA TYR A 1045 15.44 -1.02 -11.21
C TYR A 1045 16.62 -1.99 -11.08
N THR A 1046 17.78 -1.49 -10.64
CA THR A 1046 19.02 -2.28 -10.54
C THR A 1046 18.90 -3.50 -9.63
N THR A 1047 18.15 -3.37 -8.52
CA THR A 1047 18.07 -4.37 -7.45
C THR A 1047 16.68 -4.97 -7.28
N VAL A 1048 15.64 -4.32 -7.83
CA VAL A 1048 14.23 -4.77 -7.74
C VAL A 1048 13.44 -4.52 -9.02
N HIS A 1049 12.40 -5.32 -9.27
CA HIS A 1049 11.24 -4.93 -10.07
C HIS A 1049 10.15 -4.39 -9.15
N GLN A 1050 9.41 -3.37 -9.59
CA GLN A 1050 8.31 -2.76 -8.84
C GLN A 1050 7.10 -2.56 -9.75
N LEU A 1051 5.89 -2.72 -9.20
CA LEU A 1051 4.65 -2.46 -9.93
C LEU A 1051 4.18 -1.04 -9.57
N VAL A 1052 4.17 -0.17 -10.57
CA VAL A 1052 4.01 1.28 -10.40
C VAL A 1052 2.79 1.77 -11.18
N THR A 1053 1.98 2.60 -10.53
CA THR A 1053 0.93 3.37 -11.20
C THR A 1053 1.31 4.84 -11.22
N THR A 1054 0.95 5.56 -12.27
CA THR A 1054 1.09 7.01 -12.39
C THR A 1054 -0.31 7.60 -12.53
N VAL A 1055 -0.70 8.48 -11.61
CA VAL A 1055 -1.96 9.24 -11.68
C VAL A 1055 -1.62 10.70 -11.95
N ARG A 1056 -2.35 11.34 -12.87
CA ARG A 1056 -2.17 12.76 -13.23
C ARG A 1056 -3.50 13.50 -13.24
N ALA A 1057 -3.45 14.80 -12.93
CA ALA A 1057 -4.59 15.72 -13.05
C ALA A 1057 -4.10 17.17 -13.17
N GLN A 1058 -4.90 18.07 -13.73
CA GLN A 1058 -4.56 19.49 -13.72
C GLN A 1058 -5.34 20.22 -12.62
N ARG A 1059 -4.63 20.96 -11.77
CA ARG A 1059 -5.18 21.78 -10.67
C ARG A 1059 -6.21 22.79 -11.20
N ARG A 1060 -7.29 23.01 -10.46
CA ARG A 1060 -8.23 24.12 -10.74
C ARG A 1060 -7.51 25.47 -10.62
N SER A 1061 -7.97 26.49 -11.36
CA SER A 1061 -7.36 27.84 -11.32
C SER A 1061 -7.50 28.55 -9.98
N ASP A 1062 -8.49 28.19 -9.16
CA ASP A 1062 -8.81 28.78 -7.85
C ASP A 1062 -8.11 28.10 -6.65
N ALA A 1063 -7.54 26.90 -6.83
CA ALA A 1063 -6.84 26.15 -5.79
C ALA A 1063 -5.32 26.36 -5.88
N ASP A 1064 -4.59 26.42 -4.77
CA ASP A 1064 -3.11 26.50 -4.77
C ASP A 1064 -2.44 25.17 -4.39
N VAL A 1065 -1.09 25.13 -4.34
CA VAL A 1065 -0.35 23.90 -3.97
C VAL A 1065 -0.64 23.46 -2.52
N VAL A 1066 -1.00 24.38 -1.64
CA VAL A 1066 -1.39 24.07 -0.25
C VAL A 1066 -2.76 23.40 -0.21
N ASP A 1067 -3.71 23.77 -1.09
CA ASP A 1067 -4.96 23.04 -1.24
C ASP A 1067 -4.72 21.62 -1.77
N VAL A 1068 -3.79 21.45 -2.72
CA VAL A 1068 -3.37 20.12 -3.21
C VAL A 1068 -2.80 19.28 -2.07
N LEU A 1069 -1.88 19.83 -1.26
CA LEU A 1069 -1.33 19.15 -0.09
C LEU A 1069 -2.42 18.76 0.92
N ARG A 1070 -3.38 19.66 1.22
CA ARG A 1070 -4.50 19.39 2.13
C ARG A 1070 -5.46 18.32 1.60
N ALA A 1071 -5.62 18.18 0.28
CA ALA A 1071 -6.44 17.14 -0.33
C ALA A 1071 -5.73 15.77 -0.40
N THR A 1072 -4.41 15.75 -0.59
CA THR A 1072 -3.65 14.54 -0.95
C THR A 1072 -2.87 13.92 0.21
N PHE A 1073 -2.44 14.70 1.21
CA PHE A 1073 -1.60 14.21 2.30
C PHE A 1073 -2.44 13.66 3.48
N PRO A 1074 -1.98 12.63 4.22
CA PRO A 1074 -0.81 11.79 3.93
C PRO A 1074 -0.99 10.93 2.67
N GLY A 1075 0.13 10.49 2.10
CA GLY A 1075 0.16 9.72 0.87
C GLY A 1075 -0.73 8.47 0.92
N GLY A 1076 -1.55 8.27 -0.11
CA GLY A 1076 -2.52 7.17 -0.19
C GLY A 1076 -1.89 5.80 0.05
N SER A 1077 -0.69 5.57 -0.52
CA SER A 1077 0.09 4.34 -0.39
C SER A 1077 0.54 4.01 1.04
N MET A 1078 0.58 4.99 1.95
CA MET A 1078 0.94 4.83 3.36
C MET A 1078 -0.26 4.92 4.31
N THR A 1079 -1.49 5.01 3.80
CA THR A 1079 -2.70 5.08 4.61
C THR A 1079 -3.55 3.82 4.39
N GLY A 1080 -4.19 3.73 3.23
CA GLY A 1080 -5.17 2.70 2.89
C GLY A 1080 -6.56 3.31 2.65
N ALA A 1081 -7.52 2.48 2.24
CA ALA A 1081 -8.77 2.95 1.64
C ALA A 1081 -10.00 2.40 2.39
N PRO A 1082 -11.04 3.20 2.70
CA PRO A 1082 -11.11 4.67 2.55
C PRO A 1082 -10.21 5.41 3.55
N LYS A 1083 -9.49 6.45 3.09
CA LYS A 1083 -8.41 7.11 3.85
C LYS A 1083 -8.80 7.53 5.26
N LYS A 1084 -9.87 8.32 5.43
CA LYS A 1084 -10.25 8.88 6.74
C LYS A 1084 -10.57 7.80 7.78
N ARG A 1085 -11.41 6.81 7.43
CA ARG A 1085 -11.75 5.69 8.34
C ARG A 1085 -10.53 4.83 8.64
N THR A 1086 -9.68 4.61 7.63
CA THR A 1086 -8.46 3.79 7.76
C THR A 1086 -7.40 4.44 8.64
N MET A 1087 -7.21 5.76 8.58
CA MET A 1087 -6.29 6.45 9.49
C MET A 1087 -6.73 6.31 10.96
N HIS A 1088 -8.05 6.34 11.25
CA HIS A 1088 -8.51 6.19 12.64
C HIS A 1088 -8.20 4.77 13.16
N ILE A 1089 -8.39 3.76 12.31
CA ILE A 1089 -8.00 2.37 12.58
C ILE A 1089 -6.48 2.27 12.81
N ILE A 1090 -5.66 2.93 11.98
CA ILE A 1090 -4.20 3.00 12.16
C ILE A 1090 -3.84 3.56 13.53
N ARG A 1091 -4.47 4.66 13.98
CA ARG A 1091 -4.19 5.27 15.28
C ARG A 1091 -4.56 4.39 16.47
N GLU A 1092 -5.67 3.66 16.38
CA GLU A 1092 -6.09 2.70 17.40
C GLU A 1092 -5.12 1.50 17.50
N LEU A 1093 -4.64 1.00 16.35
CA LEU A 1093 -3.75 -0.17 16.28
C LEU A 1093 -2.28 0.15 16.56
N GLU A 1094 -1.75 1.23 15.98
CA GLU A 1094 -0.32 1.55 16.07
C GLU A 1094 0.10 2.14 17.43
N ARG A 1095 -0.85 2.79 18.14
CA ARG A 1095 -0.76 3.29 19.53
C ARG A 1095 0.29 4.38 19.78
N ALA A 1096 1.06 4.76 18.77
CA ALA A 1096 2.02 5.86 18.76
C ALA A 1096 1.95 6.59 17.40
N PRO A 1097 2.24 7.90 17.34
CA PRO A 1097 2.34 8.62 16.07
C PRO A 1097 3.56 8.14 15.26
N ARG A 1098 3.46 8.24 13.93
CA ARG A 1098 4.55 7.92 13.01
C ARG A 1098 5.61 9.02 12.94
N GLY A 1099 5.23 10.25 13.25
CA GLY A 1099 6.10 11.41 13.21
C GLY A 1099 6.63 11.63 11.79
N VAL A 1100 7.95 11.72 11.65
CA VAL A 1100 8.62 11.93 10.36
C VAL A 1100 8.40 10.76 9.38
N TYR A 1101 8.27 9.53 9.86
CA TYR A 1101 8.09 8.36 9.00
C TYR A 1101 6.70 8.34 8.34
N SER A 1102 6.60 7.85 7.11
CA SER A 1102 5.38 7.95 6.25
C SER A 1102 4.94 9.39 5.91
N GLY A 1103 5.71 10.39 6.31
CA GLY A 1103 5.56 11.78 5.86
C GLY A 1103 6.09 11.99 4.44
N ALA A 1104 6.50 13.21 4.12
CA ALA A 1104 7.06 13.60 2.82
C ALA A 1104 8.27 14.53 2.94
N LEU A 1105 9.36 14.24 2.22
CA LEU A 1105 10.59 15.05 2.13
C LEU A 1105 10.73 15.56 0.68
N GLY A 1106 11.12 16.82 0.51
CA GLY A 1106 11.36 17.42 -0.81
C GLY A 1106 11.34 18.95 -0.76
N PHE A 1107 10.79 19.59 -1.80
CA PHE A 1107 10.71 21.05 -1.89
C PHE A 1107 9.29 21.56 -2.20
N LEU A 1108 9.03 22.80 -1.75
CA LEU A 1108 7.91 23.65 -2.13
C LEU A 1108 8.49 24.96 -2.66
N SER A 1109 8.42 25.17 -3.96
CA SER A 1109 9.04 26.33 -4.59
C SER A 1109 8.09 27.53 -4.60
N ILE A 1110 8.68 28.73 -4.59
CA ILE A 1110 7.96 30.01 -4.58
C ILE A 1110 6.98 30.19 -5.75
N ASP A 1111 7.20 29.52 -6.89
CA ASP A 1111 6.34 29.57 -8.08
C ASP A 1111 5.10 28.64 -8.03
N GLY A 1112 4.89 27.93 -6.92
CA GLY A 1112 3.81 26.94 -6.79
C GLY A 1112 4.21 25.52 -7.13
N SER A 1113 5.41 25.27 -7.68
CA SER A 1113 5.87 23.93 -8.00
C SER A 1113 6.37 23.16 -6.76
N CYS A 1114 6.20 21.85 -6.75
CA CYS A 1114 6.76 20.98 -5.72
C CYS A 1114 7.16 19.61 -6.28
N ASP A 1115 8.11 18.96 -5.62
CA ASP A 1115 8.34 17.52 -5.76
C ASP A 1115 8.65 16.96 -4.36
N LEU A 1116 7.84 15.98 -3.95
CA LEU A 1116 7.82 15.41 -2.61
C LEU A 1116 7.83 13.88 -2.69
N ASN A 1117 8.70 13.26 -1.91
CA ASN A 1117 8.74 11.80 -1.75
C ASN A 1117 7.76 11.31 -0.68
N ILE A 1118 7.66 9.99 -0.51
CA ILE A 1118 7.18 9.37 0.72
C ILE A 1118 8.39 9.09 1.62
N ILE A 1119 8.35 9.43 2.91
CA ILE A 1119 9.43 9.11 3.87
C ILE A 1119 9.34 7.65 4.31
N ILE A 1120 9.81 6.77 3.42
CA ILE A 1120 10.09 5.35 3.65
C ILE A 1120 11.58 5.07 3.42
N ARG A 1121 12.07 3.90 3.85
CA ARG A 1121 13.50 3.53 3.80
C ARG A 1121 14.41 4.66 4.31
N THR A 1122 14.02 5.25 5.44
CA THR A 1122 14.69 6.42 6.04
C THR A 1122 15.12 6.11 7.46
N ALA A 1123 16.33 6.53 7.83
CA ALA A 1123 16.74 6.61 9.23
C ALA A 1123 16.52 8.03 9.75
N ILE A 1124 15.79 8.15 10.86
CA ILE A 1124 15.61 9.38 11.63
C ILE A 1124 16.62 9.32 12.77
N VAL A 1125 17.58 10.23 12.79
CA VAL A 1125 18.70 10.25 13.71
C VAL A 1125 18.57 11.43 14.67
N THR A 1126 18.66 11.16 15.96
CA THR A 1126 18.82 12.16 17.03
C THR A 1126 20.17 11.91 17.73
N PRO A 1127 20.69 12.84 18.55
CA PRO A 1127 21.96 12.66 19.25
C PRO A 1127 22.11 11.34 20.03
N ASN A 1128 21.02 10.75 20.53
CA ASN A 1128 21.06 9.52 21.32
C ASN A 1128 20.37 8.32 20.66
N THR A 1129 19.58 8.51 19.60
CA THR A 1129 18.73 7.45 19.03
C THR A 1129 18.74 7.40 17.51
N VAL A 1130 18.47 6.21 16.97
CA VAL A 1130 18.09 6.03 15.57
C VAL A 1130 16.76 5.30 15.51
N THR A 1131 15.80 5.89 14.80
CA THR A 1131 14.48 5.32 14.56
C THR A 1131 14.28 5.05 13.07
N LEU A 1132 13.84 3.83 12.76
CA LEU A 1132 13.44 3.39 11.42
C LEU A 1132 11.93 3.07 11.45
N GLY A 1133 11.21 3.34 10.37
CA GLY A 1133 9.86 2.82 10.16
C GLY A 1133 9.85 1.77 9.05
N ALA A 1134 9.01 0.74 9.21
CA ALA A 1134 8.72 -0.24 8.17
C ALA A 1134 7.27 -0.75 8.29
N GLY A 1135 6.68 -1.20 7.19
CA GLY A 1135 5.29 -1.67 7.17
C GLY A 1135 4.84 -2.16 5.80
N GLY A 1136 3.58 -2.60 5.71
CA GLY A 1136 2.97 -3.16 4.51
C GLY A 1136 1.47 -2.87 4.45
N ALA A 1137 0.89 -3.01 3.26
CA ALA A 1137 -0.55 -2.99 3.09
C ALA A 1137 -1.13 -4.33 3.55
N ILE A 1138 -2.08 -4.27 4.48
CA ILE A 1138 -2.82 -5.43 4.95
C ILE A 1138 -4.16 -5.44 4.21
N VAL A 1139 -4.35 -6.49 3.40
CA VAL A 1139 -5.54 -6.70 2.56
C VAL A 1139 -6.22 -8.03 2.92
N ALA A 1140 -7.38 -8.31 2.33
CA ALA A 1140 -8.11 -9.57 2.59
C ALA A 1140 -7.29 -10.85 2.25
N LEU A 1141 -6.27 -10.73 1.40
CA LEU A 1141 -5.38 -11.80 0.94
C LEU A 1141 -4.06 -11.92 1.74
N SER A 1142 -3.83 -11.06 2.74
CA SER A 1142 -2.57 -11.04 3.52
C SER A 1142 -2.44 -12.23 4.49
N ASP A 1143 -1.23 -12.77 4.64
CA ASP A 1143 -0.87 -13.75 5.68
C ASP A 1143 -0.03 -13.08 6.77
N SER A 1144 -0.48 -13.16 8.03
CA SER A 1144 0.13 -12.42 9.14
C SER A 1144 1.60 -12.78 9.43
N ASP A 1145 2.06 -13.98 9.08
CA ASP A 1145 3.48 -14.32 9.19
C ASP A 1145 4.28 -13.67 8.05
N GLU A 1146 3.79 -13.73 6.81
CA GLU A 1146 4.47 -13.17 5.64
C GLU A 1146 4.54 -11.63 5.69
N GLU A 1147 3.50 -10.93 6.15
CA GLU A 1147 3.50 -9.47 6.32
C GLU A 1147 4.50 -8.99 7.40
N TYR A 1148 4.64 -9.76 8.49
CA TYR A 1148 5.65 -9.45 9.52
C TYR A 1148 7.08 -9.66 9.01
N ASP A 1149 7.30 -10.74 8.26
CA ASP A 1149 8.59 -11.02 7.62
C ASP A 1149 8.92 -9.97 6.52
N GLU A 1150 7.91 -9.46 5.81
CA GLU A 1150 8.05 -8.35 4.84
C GLU A 1150 8.40 -7.02 5.52
N MET A 1151 7.77 -6.69 6.66
CA MET A 1151 8.11 -5.52 7.47
C MET A 1151 9.58 -5.57 7.92
N LEU A 1152 10.07 -6.73 8.39
CA LEU A 1152 11.48 -6.92 8.72
C LEU A 1152 12.40 -6.88 7.49
N LEU A 1153 11.95 -7.38 6.34
CA LEU A 1153 12.70 -7.32 5.08
C LEU A 1153 12.90 -5.88 4.60
N LYS A 1154 11.85 -5.04 4.67
CA LYS A 1154 11.89 -3.61 4.32
C LYS A 1154 12.86 -2.82 5.21
N ALA A 1155 12.95 -3.18 6.50
CA ALA A 1155 13.91 -2.57 7.43
C ALA A 1155 15.37 -3.05 7.24
N ARG A 1156 15.56 -4.28 6.74
CA ARG A 1156 16.87 -4.98 6.71
C ARG A 1156 18.00 -4.16 6.10
N ALA A 1157 17.73 -3.47 5.00
CA ALA A 1157 18.72 -2.67 4.28
C ALA A 1157 19.32 -1.54 5.15
N LEU A 1158 18.49 -0.84 5.92
CA LEU A 1158 18.91 0.20 6.85
C LEU A 1158 19.64 -0.39 8.05
N VAL A 1159 19.09 -1.45 8.66
CA VAL A 1159 19.69 -2.12 9.82
C VAL A 1159 21.10 -2.63 9.48
N ALA A 1160 21.27 -3.32 8.35
CA ALA A 1160 22.58 -3.79 7.88
C ALA A 1160 23.56 -2.63 7.65
N THR A 1161 23.10 -1.54 7.02
CA THR A 1161 23.92 -0.33 6.79
C THR A 1161 24.36 0.31 8.12
N ILE A 1162 23.49 0.35 9.14
CA ILE A 1162 23.83 0.84 10.48
C ILE A 1162 24.81 -0.10 11.18
N GLY A 1163 24.70 -1.41 10.96
CA GLY A 1163 25.65 -2.41 11.48
C GLY A 1163 27.06 -2.27 10.91
N VAL A 1164 27.17 -2.01 9.60
CA VAL A 1164 28.45 -1.71 8.93
C VAL A 1164 29.02 -0.38 9.45
N TYR A 1165 28.19 0.64 9.63
CA TYR A 1165 28.60 1.94 10.18
C TYR A 1165 29.17 1.80 11.60
N ALA A 1166 28.46 1.07 12.47
CA ALA A 1166 28.81 0.92 13.88
C ALA A 1166 30.06 0.06 14.11
N THR A 1167 30.35 -0.91 13.22
CA THR A 1167 31.52 -1.79 13.38
C THR A 1167 32.73 -1.38 12.54
N GLY A 1168 32.55 -0.54 11.51
CA GLY A 1168 33.59 -0.25 10.53
C GLY A 1168 34.02 -1.46 9.70
N THR A 1169 33.21 -2.52 9.65
CA THR A 1169 33.47 -3.73 8.86
C THR A 1169 32.33 -3.98 7.88
N ASP A 1170 32.65 -4.44 6.66
CA ASP A 1170 31.67 -4.75 5.60
C ASP A 1170 30.73 -5.94 5.92
N ASN A 1171 30.77 -6.46 7.14
CA ASN A 1171 29.88 -7.51 7.60
C ASN A 1171 28.57 -6.91 8.14
N ASP A 1172 27.43 -7.31 7.56
CA ASP A 1172 26.07 -6.90 7.97
C ASP A 1172 25.67 -7.31 9.41
N SER A 1173 26.56 -7.92 10.19
CA SER A 1173 26.33 -8.44 11.54
C SER A 1173 26.42 -7.41 12.68
N GLY A 1174 26.72 -6.14 12.39
CA GLY A 1174 26.90 -5.11 13.43
C GLY A 1174 25.62 -4.61 14.09
N ALA A 1175 24.45 -4.91 13.52
CA ALA A 1175 23.16 -4.50 14.05
C ALA A 1175 22.09 -5.59 13.81
N ARG A 1176 21.09 -5.65 14.68
CA ARG A 1176 19.92 -6.54 14.51
C ARG A 1176 18.65 -5.96 15.10
N VAL A 1177 17.52 -6.52 14.67
CA VAL A 1177 16.21 -6.30 15.26
C VAL A 1177 15.94 -7.38 16.32
N VAL A 1178 15.38 -7.00 17.47
CA VAL A 1178 14.83 -7.95 18.44
C VAL A 1178 13.51 -8.51 17.89
N VAL A 1179 13.45 -9.82 17.75
CA VAL A 1179 12.24 -10.56 17.39
C VAL A 1179 11.88 -11.44 18.57
N ASP A 1180 10.96 -10.96 19.41
CA ASP A 1180 10.37 -11.68 20.54
C ASP A 1180 9.32 -12.73 20.09
#